data_AF-A0A496BL75-F1
#
_entry.id   AF-A0A496BL75-F1
#
_cell.length_a   1.000
_cell.length_b   1.000
_cell.length_c   1.000
_cell.angle_alpha   90.00
_cell.angle_beta   90.00
_cell.angle_gamma   90.00
#
_symmetry.space_group_name_H-M   'P 1'
#
loop_
_entity.id
_entity.type
_entity.pdbx_description
1 polymer ?
#
loop_
_entity_poly.entity_id
_entity_poly.type
_entity_poly.pdbx_seq_one_letter_code
_entity_poly.pdbx_strand_id
1 'polypeptide(L)'
;MRRSNPMQSTKTPSIFAVILILCALIFGVPLNTEAQTVNVPDANLREAINEALGKAPDAQITRGEMARLTHLNASVRNIKNLSGLEAATRLESLELNHNQITNLSPLTGLVRLHHIGLEENLITDLSPIEGLISLERLHLGNNLITDLSPLEGLINLRSITLHHNAISDLSPLAGLTKLESIGMSHNPLADLSPLSGLTNLHNFHGWGTPVVNIAAIAKLPKLREINVCGGEISDISALADAKGLKSLYLPGNGVTDLTPLAELTSLTHLSLEHNEVSDLSPLEGLNNLTWIDFRDNEISDVSPLSELSNLTWLDLSQNRITDVSTLAFLPNLTWMGLLQNPIVDTTSLERFSTTTTISHSDFVNSAFPDAGPKIEGPWLWAIVPGAGIGRTDLLARASGGGATEVKVATFGATEDKAIGNGKWKAHNLAPIGGDNLNEMTDALGWGSGSEIYDHVVYGSLTLESPRKQETTMLVGSNDGVKVWLNGEVVHYNPVTRGAGDYQDVFPVTLKKGTNALLVAVDNRGHGSFSGFFGFAKDTDYTINAPGDPIEIEVATWDVNKDGIANILDLILVARNLGKTAINADTGTDVNGDGKRNILDLRLVAQHLNEASGAAAPAALATSDEFVTSDHISAEMVRAWIAWAQAESDGSLIFREGIANLKQLLASLIPNTTALLANYPNPFNPETWIPYQLAEPTTVTLHIYEINGALVRTLDLGYQPAGRYHEQSRAVYWDGKNEVGESVASGVYFYTLTADDFTATRKMLIRK
;
A
#
# COMPACT_ATOMS: atom_id res chain seq x y z
N MET A 1 80.32 -37.45 67.98
CA MET A 1 80.15 -38.13 66.67
C MET A 1 79.71 -37.10 65.62
N ARG A 2 80.06 -37.35 64.34
CA ARG A 2 79.72 -36.68 63.04
C ARG A 2 78.66 -35.54 63.08
N ARG A 3 78.98 -34.31 62.62
CA ARG A 3 78.86 -33.74 61.23
C ARG A 3 77.40 -33.66 60.72
N SER A 4 76.88 -32.64 60.03
CA SER A 4 77.36 -31.30 59.62
C SER A 4 76.20 -30.50 58.93
N ASN A 5 76.32 -29.16 58.84
CA ASN A 5 75.50 -28.26 57.99
C ASN A 5 75.61 -28.61 56.46
N PRO A 6 74.82 -28.05 55.49
CA PRO A 6 74.32 -26.66 55.44
C PRO A 6 72.94 -26.36 54.75
N MET A 7 72.65 -25.06 54.66
CA MET A 7 71.70 -24.27 53.82
C MET A 7 71.34 -24.89 52.44
N GLN A 8 70.18 -24.63 51.81
CA GLN A 8 69.64 -23.36 51.28
C GLN A 8 68.18 -23.58 50.79
N SER A 9 67.29 -22.60 50.51
CA SER A 9 67.17 -21.16 50.83
C SER A 9 65.73 -20.71 50.52
N THR A 10 65.12 -19.76 51.25
CA THR A 10 63.81 -19.15 50.91
C THR A 10 63.81 -17.63 51.11
N LYS A 11 63.31 -16.89 50.11
CA LYS A 11 63.19 -15.42 50.13
C LYS A 11 61.83 -15.00 50.67
N THR A 12 61.78 -14.00 51.55
CA THR A 12 60.60 -13.16 51.78
C THR A 12 60.41 -12.18 50.61
N PRO A 13 59.16 -11.95 50.19
CA PRO A 13 58.49 -10.66 50.40
C PRO A 13 56.97 -10.86 50.70
N SER A 14 56.12 -9.88 50.99
CA SER A 14 56.25 -8.53 51.57
C SER A 14 54.86 -8.16 52.15
N ILE A 15 54.78 -7.25 53.10
CA ILE A 15 53.57 -6.93 53.92
C ILE A 15 52.47 -6.16 53.12
N PHE A 16 52.55 -6.14 51.78
CA PHE A 16 51.57 -5.47 50.91
C PHE A 16 50.36 -6.34 50.50
N ALA A 17 50.44 -7.67 50.59
CA ALA A 17 49.37 -8.57 50.13
C ALA A 17 48.17 -8.69 51.09
N VAL A 18 48.33 -8.32 52.37
CA VAL A 18 47.33 -8.59 53.42
C VAL A 18 46.27 -7.49 53.53
N ILE A 19 46.58 -6.25 53.12
CA ILE A 19 45.62 -5.12 53.19
C ILE A 19 44.62 -5.14 52.02
N LEU A 20 45.04 -5.65 50.85
CA LEU A 20 44.19 -5.72 49.65
C LEU A 20 43.11 -6.82 49.73
N ILE A 21 43.32 -7.85 50.55
CA ILE A 21 42.34 -8.95 50.74
C ILE A 21 41.27 -8.58 51.78
N LEU A 22 41.53 -7.65 52.71
CA LEU A 22 40.57 -7.29 53.76
C LEU A 22 39.50 -6.28 53.33
N CYS A 23 39.72 -5.50 52.25
CA CYS A 23 38.73 -4.53 51.76
C CYS A 23 37.61 -5.17 50.92
N ALA A 24 37.87 -6.33 50.29
CA ALA A 24 36.89 -7.04 49.46
C ALA A 24 35.78 -7.76 50.24
N LEU A 25 35.89 -7.84 51.57
CA LEU A 25 34.92 -8.53 52.45
C LEU A 25 33.96 -7.58 53.20
N ILE A 26 34.10 -6.26 53.02
CA ILE A 26 33.28 -5.25 53.72
C ILE A 26 32.29 -4.54 52.78
N PHE A 27 32.51 -4.57 51.47
CA PHE A 27 31.51 -4.19 50.46
C PHE A 27 31.23 -5.36 49.53
N GLY A 28 30.22 -6.17 49.89
CA GLY A 28 29.72 -7.28 49.08
C GLY A 28 28.91 -6.83 47.87
N VAL A 29 29.51 -6.03 46.98
CA VAL A 29 28.95 -5.74 45.66
C VAL A 29 29.41 -6.88 44.72
N PRO A 30 28.49 -7.67 44.14
CA PRO A 30 28.88 -8.72 43.20
C PRO A 30 29.54 -8.09 41.96
N LEU A 31 30.68 -8.65 41.54
CA LEU A 31 31.35 -8.29 40.30
C LEU A 31 30.48 -8.72 39.10
N ASN A 32 29.67 -7.80 38.58
CA ASN A 32 28.92 -7.98 37.32
C ASN A 32 29.91 -8.07 36.16
N THR A 33 30.23 -9.29 35.71
CA THR A 33 31.10 -9.55 34.55
C THR A 33 30.29 -9.83 33.30
N GLU A 34 30.82 -9.49 32.12
CA GLU A 34 30.14 -9.73 30.84
C GLU A 34 29.79 -11.21 30.60
N ALA A 35 30.62 -12.12 31.10
CA ALA A 35 30.44 -13.58 30.99
C ALA A 35 29.35 -14.15 31.93
N GLN A 36 28.77 -13.35 32.83
CA GLN A 36 27.70 -13.82 33.72
C GLN A 36 26.45 -14.16 32.91
N THR A 37 25.90 -15.36 33.09
CA THR A 37 24.63 -15.78 32.47
C THR A 37 23.47 -14.93 32.99
N VAL A 38 22.59 -14.50 32.08
CA VAL A 38 21.34 -13.80 32.38
C VAL A 38 20.22 -14.84 32.46
N ASN A 39 19.42 -14.78 33.52
CA ASN A 39 18.29 -15.68 33.72
C ASN A 39 17.07 -15.17 32.96
N VAL A 40 16.77 -15.78 31.81
CA VAL A 40 15.52 -15.57 31.06
C VAL A 40 14.63 -16.80 31.26
N PRO A 41 13.67 -16.76 32.21
CA PRO A 41 12.88 -17.93 32.59
C PRO A 41 11.74 -18.23 31.60
N ASP A 42 11.25 -17.22 30.89
CA ASP A 42 10.27 -17.37 29.82
C ASP A 42 10.97 -17.93 28.57
N ALA A 43 10.52 -19.10 28.11
CA ALA A 43 11.16 -19.81 27.01
C ALA A 43 11.02 -19.06 25.68
N ASN A 44 9.88 -18.40 25.46
CA ASN A 44 9.54 -17.75 24.20
C ASN A 44 10.27 -16.39 24.10
N LEU A 45 10.42 -15.68 25.22
CA LEU A 45 11.29 -14.52 25.32
C LEU A 45 12.77 -14.90 25.12
N ARG A 46 13.23 -15.99 25.75
CA ARG A 46 14.60 -16.49 25.57
C ARG A 46 14.89 -16.85 24.12
N GLU A 47 13.94 -17.50 23.45
CA GLU A 47 14.02 -17.81 22.02
C GLU A 47 14.12 -16.54 21.18
N ALA A 48 13.22 -15.56 21.37
CA ALA A 48 13.26 -14.29 20.63
C ALA A 48 14.57 -13.49 20.85
N ILE A 49 15.11 -13.52 22.08
CA ILE A 49 16.43 -12.93 22.38
C ILE A 49 17.55 -13.69 21.68
N ASN A 50 17.54 -15.02 21.72
CA ASN A 50 18.56 -15.83 21.04
C ASN A 50 18.50 -15.65 19.51
N GLU A 51 17.30 -15.56 18.93
CA GLU A 51 17.06 -15.23 17.53
C GLU A 51 17.69 -13.87 17.16
N ALA A 52 17.39 -12.82 17.95
CA ALA A 52 17.99 -11.48 17.77
C ALA A 52 19.51 -11.44 17.95
N LEU A 53 20.09 -12.42 18.67
CA LEU A 53 21.54 -12.58 18.87
C LEU A 53 22.19 -13.54 17.85
N GLY A 54 21.42 -14.19 16.97
CA GLY A 54 21.93 -15.19 16.02
C GLY A 54 22.37 -16.50 16.68
N LYS A 55 21.66 -16.93 17.74
CA LYS A 55 21.98 -18.10 18.58
C LYS A 55 20.86 -19.15 18.50
N ALA A 56 21.17 -20.38 18.94
CA ALA A 56 20.16 -21.43 19.07
C ALA A 56 19.10 -21.06 20.13
N PRO A 57 17.81 -21.45 19.98
CA PRO A 57 16.71 -20.99 20.83
C PRO A 57 16.90 -21.17 22.34
N ASP A 58 17.56 -22.26 22.74
CA ASP A 58 17.82 -22.64 24.15
C ASP A 58 19.21 -22.24 24.66
N ALA A 59 20.02 -21.57 23.83
CA ALA A 59 21.39 -21.20 24.19
C ALA A 59 21.43 -20.29 25.43
N GLN A 60 22.45 -20.48 26.27
CA GLN A 60 22.69 -19.57 27.40
C GLN A 60 23.08 -18.18 26.91
N ILE A 61 22.43 -17.16 27.44
CA ILE A 61 22.69 -15.76 27.12
C ILE A 61 23.52 -15.14 28.24
N THR A 62 24.57 -14.41 27.90
CA THR A 62 25.44 -13.71 28.85
C THR A 62 25.08 -12.21 28.96
N ARG A 63 25.49 -11.54 30.04
CA ARG A 63 25.28 -10.09 30.21
C ARG A 63 25.89 -9.28 29.07
N GLY A 64 27.07 -9.66 28.59
CA GLY A 64 27.74 -9.01 27.47
C GLY A 64 26.98 -9.15 26.16
N GLU A 65 26.27 -10.26 25.96
CA GLU A 65 25.38 -10.46 24.81
C GLU A 65 24.08 -9.67 24.93
N MET A 66 23.41 -9.69 26.10
CA MET A 66 22.23 -8.85 26.34
C MET A 66 22.51 -7.36 26.11
N ALA A 67 23.66 -6.87 26.57
CA ALA A 67 24.07 -5.47 26.39
C ALA A 67 24.42 -5.09 24.93
N ARG A 68 24.31 -6.02 23.96
CA ARG A 68 24.39 -5.75 22.52
C ARG A 68 23.04 -5.55 21.86
N LEU A 69 21.93 -5.92 22.51
CA LEU A 69 20.59 -5.69 21.98
C LEU A 69 20.30 -4.19 21.94
N THR A 70 20.02 -3.68 20.74
CA THR A 70 19.45 -2.33 20.53
C THR A 70 18.00 -2.40 20.05
N HIS A 71 17.60 -3.48 19.40
CA HIS A 71 16.25 -3.73 18.92
C HIS A 71 15.85 -5.17 19.28
N LEU A 72 14.61 -5.37 19.73
CA LEU A 72 14.03 -6.69 19.96
C LEU A 72 12.56 -6.68 19.52
N ASN A 73 12.19 -7.59 18.62
CA ASN A 73 10.78 -7.89 18.34
C ASN A 73 10.46 -9.31 18.81
N ALA A 74 9.55 -9.39 19.76
CA ALA A 74 9.04 -10.62 20.35
C ALA A 74 7.49 -10.60 20.43
N SER A 75 6.85 -9.92 19.48
CA SER A 75 5.39 -9.87 19.35
C SER A 75 4.81 -11.23 18.92
N VAL A 76 3.57 -11.53 19.30
CA VAL A 76 2.84 -12.77 18.94
C VAL A 76 3.55 -14.05 19.43
N ARG A 77 4.10 -14.04 20.66
CA ARG A 77 4.91 -15.16 21.19
C ARG A 77 4.40 -15.73 22.53
N ASN A 78 3.20 -15.37 23.00
CA ASN A 78 2.64 -15.83 24.28
C ASN A 78 3.55 -15.58 25.50
N ILE A 79 4.41 -14.56 25.44
CA ILE A 79 5.35 -14.20 26.51
C ILE A 79 4.59 -13.68 27.73
N LYS A 80 5.03 -14.08 28.92
CA LYS A 80 4.44 -13.71 30.22
C LYS A 80 5.39 -12.98 31.13
N ASN A 81 6.69 -13.31 31.05
CA ASN A 81 7.67 -12.84 32.02
C ASN A 81 8.89 -12.23 31.33
N LEU A 82 9.05 -10.91 31.52
CA LEU A 82 10.12 -10.10 30.93
C LEU A 82 11.48 -10.20 31.66
N SER A 83 11.59 -11.02 32.72
CA SER A 83 12.81 -11.15 33.53
C SER A 83 14.03 -11.52 32.67
N GLY A 84 15.13 -10.80 32.90
CA GLY A 84 16.36 -10.85 32.12
C GLY A 84 16.52 -9.65 31.18
N LEU A 85 15.43 -9.00 30.74
CA LEU A 85 15.51 -7.79 29.90
C LEU A 85 16.18 -6.62 30.62
N GLU A 86 16.23 -6.59 31.95
CA GLU A 86 16.98 -5.58 32.71
C GLU A 86 18.49 -5.58 32.41
N ALA A 87 19.02 -6.64 31.79
CA ALA A 87 20.40 -6.70 31.31
C ALA A 87 20.60 -6.08 29.90
N ALA A 88 19.53 -5.80 29.15
CA ALA A 88 19.57 -5.22 27.80
C ALA A 88 19.74 -3.69 27.83
N THR A 89 20.75 -3.19 28.55
CA THR A 89 20.93 -1.76 28.87
C THR A 89 21.22 -0.84 27.67
N ARG A 90 21.24 -1.37 26.44
CA ARG A 90 21.37 -0.62 25.19
C ARG A 90 20.14 -0.65 24.30
N LEU A 91 19.03 -1.25 24.77
CA LEU A 91 17.79 -1.38 24.03
C LEU A 91 17.19 0.01 23.72
N GLU A 92 16.92 0.26 22.45
CA GLU A 92 16.42 1.50 21.86
C GLU A 92 15.00 1.31 21.30
N SER A 93 14.65 0.10 20.85
CA SER A 93 13.30 -0.28 20.43
C SER A 93 12.91 -1.68 20.94
N LEU A 94 11.68 -1.83 21.43
CA LEU A 94 11.13 -3.08 21.96
C LEU A 94 9.68 -3.29 21.49
N GLU A 95 9.43 -4.37 20.77
CA GLU A 95 8.10 -4.77 20.30
C GLU A 95 7.66 -6.06 20.99
N LEU A 96 6.56 -5.99 21.74
CA LEU A 96 6.00 -7.05 22.59
C LEU A 96 4.48 -7.21 22.42
N ASN A 97 3.94 -6.77 21.28
CA ASN A 97 2.49 -6.77 21.02
C ASN A 97 1.92 -8.21 20.97
N HIS A 98 0.64 -8.40 21.28
CA HIS A 98 -0.05 -9.71 21.27
C HIS A 98 0.65 -10.77 22.15
N ASN A 99 0.76 -10.48 23.44
CA ASN A 99 1.38 -11.36 24.43
C ASN A 99 0.51 -11.47 25.69
N GLN A 100 1.04 -12.02 26.78
CA GLN A 100 0.32 -12.24 28.05
C GLN A 100 1.07 -11.57 29.21
N ILE A 101 1.67 -10.40 28.96
CA ILE A 101 2.51 -9.65 29.90
C ILE A 101 1.62 -8.89 30.88
N THR A 102 1.92 -9.00 32.17
CA THR A 102 1.28 -8.22 33.26
C THR A 102 2.26 -7.32 34.01
N ASN A 103 3.56 -7.62 33.97
CA ASN A 103 4.57 -6.99 34.83
C ASN A 103 5.71 -6.38 34.00
N LEU A 104 5.79 -5.05 34.00
CA LEU A 104 6.80 -4.26 33.30
C LEU A 104 8.08 -4.00 34.13
N SER A 105 8.18 -4.50 35.38
CA SER A 105 9.35 -4.27 36.26
C SER A 105 10.72 -4.49 35.59
N PRO A 106 10.93 -5.51 34.73
CA PRO A 106 12.21 -5.72 34.03
C PRO A 106 12.59 -4.61 33.03
N LEU A 107 11.67 -3.71 32.66
CA LEU A 107 11.94 -2.55 31.82
C LEU A 107 12.50 -1.35 32.61
N THR A 108 12.44 -1.41 33.95
CA THR A 108 12.91 -0.33 34.84
C THR A 108 14.37 0.01 34.54
N GLY A 109 14.64 1.27 34.19
CA GLY A 109 16.00 1.75 33.93
C GLY A 109 16.55 1.45 32.54
N LEU A 110 15.75 0.91 31.60
CA LEU A 110 16.11 0.82 30.18
C LEU A 110 15.99 2.19 29.45
N VAL A 111 16.63 3.22 30.02
CA VAL A 111 16.49 4.65 29.69
C VAL A 111 16.90 5.06 28.27
N ARG A 112 17.31 4.11 27.42
CA ARG A 112 17.62 4.34 26.00
C ARG A 112 16.46 3.96 25.07
N LEU A 113 15.37 3.38 25.60
CA LEU A 113 14.17 3.08 24.84
C LEU A 113 13.54 4.37 24.31
N HIS A 114 13.40 4.42 22.98
CA HIS A 114 12.71 5.46 22.23
C HIS A 114 11.34 4.97 21.72
N HIS A 115 11.18 3.65 21.57
CA HIS A 115 9.97 3.00 21.09
C HIS A 115 9.64 1.76 21.92
N ILE A 116 8.40 1.67 22.40
CA ILE A 116 7.86 0.47 23.06
C ILE A 116 6.49 0.14 22.46
N GLY A 117 6.35 -1.08 21.94
CA GLY A 117 5.06 -1.70 21.61
C GLY A 117 4.65 -2.74 22.64
N LEU A 118 3.49 -2.55 23.26
CA LEU A 118 2.89 -3.40 24.29
C LEU A 118 1.38 -3.62 24.04
N GLU A 119 0.90 -3.44 22.81
CA GLU A 119 -0.53 -3.62 22.49
C GLU A 119 -0.98 -5.09 22.69
N GLU A 120 -2.25 -5.31 23.02
CA GLU A 120 -2.82 -6.64 23.29
C GLU A 120 -2.00 -7.43 24.33
N ASN A 121 -2.04 -6.94 25.57
CA ASN A 121 -1.44 -7.55 26.74
C ASN A 121 -2.38 -7.44 27.96
N LEU A 122 -1.89 -7.70 29.17
CA LEU A 122 -2.66 -7.71 30.42
C LEU A 122 -2.10 -6.70 31.44
N ILE A 123 -1.60 -5.56 30.96
CA ILE A 123 -0.90 -4.55 31.76
C ILE A 123 -1.92 -3.69 32.51
N THR A 124 -1.66 -3.47 33.80
CA THR A 124 -2.42 -2.57 34.68
C THR A 124 -1.57 -1.45 35.30
N ASP A 125 -0.25 -1.68 35.44
CA ASP A 125 0.69 -0.81 36.15
C ASP A 125 1.78 -0.29 35.20
N LEU A 126 1.84 1.04 35.05
CA LEU A 126 2.82 1.75 34.23
C LEU A 126 3.98 2.35 35.05
N SER A 127 4.00 2.21 36.38
CA SER A 127 5.08 2.74 37.22
C SER A 127 6.50 2.27 36.83
N PRO A 128 6.74 1.06 36.27
CA PRO A 128 8.08 0.68 35.80
C PRO A 128 8.63 1.50 34.62
N ILE A 129 7.76 2.21 33.88
CA ILE A 129 8.16 3.00 32.71
C ILE A 129 8.25 4.52 32.97
N GLU A 130 7.94 5.00 34.17
CA GLU A 130 7.95 6.43 34.56
C GLU A 130 9.30 7.12 34.25
N GLY A 131 10.41 6.42 34.51
CA GLY A 131 11.76 6.92 34.29
C GLY A 131 12.26 6.87 32.85
N LEU A 132 11.48 6.38 31.88
CA LEU A 132 11.90 6.17 30.50
C LEU A 132 11.77 7.43 29.64
N ILE A 133 12.32 8.54 30.12
CA ILE A 133 12.19 9.89 29.52
C ILE A 133 12.65 10.02 28.06
N SER A 134 13.34 9.01 27.51
CA SER A 134 13.77 8.97 26.10
C SER A 134 12.67 8.53 25.13
N LEU A 135 11.53 8.03 25.62
CA LEU A 135 10.43 7.53 24.79
C LEU A 135 9.87 8.61 23.88
N GLU A 136 9.78 8.29 22.59
CA GLU A 136 9.09 9.07 21.56
C GLU A 136 7.80 8.39 21.09
N ARG A 137 7.72 7.05 21.17
CA ARG A 137 6.53 6.26 20.84
C ARG A 137 6.24 5.21 21.90
N LEU A 138 4.97 5.10 22.28
CA LEU A 138 4.49 4.17 23.29
C LEU A 138 3.12 3.62 22.87
N HIS A 139 3.03 2.33 22.61
CA HIS A 139 1.81 1.68 22.19
C HIS A 139 1.29 0.76 23.29
N LEU A 140 0.09 1.05 23.82
CA LEU A 140 -0.51 0.44 25.01
C LEU A 140 -1.99 0.05 24.78
N GLY A 141 -2.43 0.00 23.52
CA GLY A 141 -3.78 -0.41 23.17
C GLY A 141 -4.15 -1.81 23.64
N ASN A 142 -5.43 -2.10 23.88
CA ASN A 142 -5.93 -3.40 24.34
C ASN A 142 -5.18 -3.92 25.59
N ASN A 143 -5.32 -3.20 26.70
CA ASN A 143 -4.75 -3.53 28.00
C ASN A 143 -5.79 -3.27 29.11
N LEU A 144 -5.35 -3.22 30.38
CA LEU A 144 -6.20 -3.04 31.56
C LEU A 144 -5.81 -1.77 32.35
N ILE A 145 -5.32 -0.75 31.65
CA ILE A 145 -4.79 0.48 32.25
C ILE A 145 -5.93 1.40 32.67
N THR A 146 -5.80 1.99 33.87
CA THR A 146 -6.70 3.02 34.41
C THR A 146 -5.98 4.31 34.78
N ASP A 147 -4.73 4.22 35.24
CA ASP A 147 -3.92 5.35 35.70
C ASP A 147 -2.81 5.70 34.69
N LEU A 148 -2.76 6.97 34.30
CA LEU A 148 -1.73 7.54 33.43
C LEU A 148 -0.69 8.37 34.18
N SER A 149 -0.77 8.48 35.51
CA SER A 149 0.17 9.27 36.32
C SER A 149 1.66 8.95 36.05
N PRO A 150 2.08 7.70 35.77
CA PRO A 150 3.48 7.41 35.42
C PRO A 150 3.94 8.02 34.09
N LEU A 151 3.05 8.56 33.26
CA LEU A 151 3.39 9.12 31.95
C LEU A 151 3.71 10.62 31.98
N GLU A 152 3.44 11.32 33.10
CA GLU A 152 3.59 12.79 33.21
C GLU A 152 5.02 13.27 32.89
N GLY A 153 6.03 12.48 33.26
CA GLY A 153 7.45 12.77 33.02
C GLY A 153 7.96 12.50 31.60
N LEU A 154 7.16 11.86 30.73
CA LEU A 154 7.61 11.35 29.42
C LEU A 154 7.58 12.43 28.32
N ILE A 155 8.15 13.60 28.60
CA ILE A 155 8.11 14.85 27.80
C ILE A 155 8.67 14.76 26.38
N ASN A 156 9.21 13.61 25.96
CA ASN A 156 9.69 13.35 24.60
C ASN A 156 8.67 12.59 23.72
N LEU A 157 7.56 12.11 24.29
CA LEU A 157 6.52 11.41 23.53
C LEU A 157 5.96 12.26 22.39
N ARG A 158 5.88 11.62 21.22
CA ARG A 158 5.29 12.14 19.98
C ARG A 158 4.04 11.35 19.57
N SER A 159 4.00 10.05 19.86
CA SER A 159 2.86 9.19 19.55
C SER A 159 2.53 8.29 20.72
N ILE A 160 1.25 8.23 21.08
CA ILE A 160 0.75 7.31 22.09
C ILE A 160 -0.59 6.68 21.66
N THR A 161 -0.70 5.35 21.78
CA THR A 161 -1.97 4.62 21.60
C THR A 161 -2.39 4.02 22.94
N LEU A 162 -3.64 4.29 23.33
CA LEU A 162 -4.26 3.93 24.60
C LEU A 162 -5.65 3.30 24.39
N HIS A 163 -5.99 2.93 23.15
CA HIS A 163 -7.31 2.43 22.80
C HIS A 163 -7.67 1.16 23.58
N HIS A 164 -8.96 0.88 23.83
CA HIS A 164 -9.43 -0.30 24.59
C HIS A 164 -8.70 -0.46 25.94
N ASN A 165 -8.90 0.51 26.82
CA ASN A 165 -8.45 0.50 28.21
C ASN A 165 -9.60 1.04 29.11
N ALA A 166 -9.32 1.38 30.37
CA ALA A 166 -10.30 1.91 31.31
C ALA A 166 -9.90 3.31 31.83
N ILE A 167 -9.35 4.15 30.94
CA ILE A 167 -8.84 5.49 31.26
C ILE A 167 -9.97 6.52 31.25
N SER A 168 -10.05 7.35 32.29
CA SER A 168 -11.03 8.45 32.40
C SER A 168 -10.41 9.83 32.67
N ASP A 169 -9.13 9.91 33.03
CA ASP A 169 -8.40 11.16 33.31
C ASP A 169 -7.20 11.32 32.37
N LEU A 170 -7.11 12.49 31.73
CA LEU A 170 -6.01 12.88 30.83
C LEU A 170 -5.07 13.91 31.44
N SER A 171 -5.30 14.34 32.68
CA SER A 171 -4.47 15.33 33.38
C SER A 171 -2.96 15.02 33.31
N PRO A 172 -2.50 13.75 33.45
CA PRO A 172 -1.08 13.41 33.31
C PRO A 172 -0.48 13.70 31.92
N LEU A 173 -1.29 13.81 30.87
CA LEU A 173 -0.82 14.05 29.50
C LEU A 173 -0.69 15.54 29.15
N ALA A 174 -1.21 16.45 29.98
CA ALA A 174 -1.27 17.89 29.67
C ALA A 174 0.10 18.54 29.41
N GLY A 175 1.16 18.03 30.05
CA GLY A 175 2.54 18.50 29.87
C GLY A 175 3.25 17.99 28.61
N LEU A 176 2.69 17.00 27.91
CA LEU A 176 3.35 16.27 26.82
C LEU A 176 3.27 17.00 25.47
N THR A 177 3.65 18.27 25.47
CA THR A 177 3.52 19.24 24.35
C THR A 177 4.19 18.84 23.03
N LYS A 178 4.99 17.77 22.99
CA LYS A 178 5.55 17.18 21.77
C LYS A 178 4.65 16.14 21.10
N LEU A 179 3.52 15.75 21.71
CA LEU A 179 2.56 14.82 21.10
C LEU A 179 2.07 15.35 19.75
N GLU A 180 2.21 14.52 18.74
CA GLU A 180 1.81 14.71 17.35
C GLU A 180 0.57 13.85 17.01
N SER A 181 0.39 12.70 17.69
CA SER A 181 -0.73 11.78 17.49
C SER A 181 -1.17 11.14 18.82
N ILE A 182 -2.49 11.00 19.01
CA ILE A 182 -3.10 10.42 20.22
C ILE A 182 -4.29 9.53 19.85
N GLY A 183 -4.24 8.25 20.22
CA GLY A 183 -5.31 7.28 19.99
C GLY A 183 -5.94 6.83 21.30
N MET A 184 -7.22 7.12 21.52
CA MET A 184 -7.92 6.96 22.80
C MET A 184 -9.26 6.22 22.71
N SER A 185 -9.63 5.72 21.53
CA SER A 185 -10.89 5.01 21.28
C SER A 185 -11.21 3.92 22.31
N HIS A 186 -12.49 3.73 22.64
CA HIS A 186 -12.97 2.76 23.63
C HIS A 186 -12.33 2.93 25.02
N ASN A 187 -12.50 4.13 25.56
CA ASN A 187 -12.18 4.48 26.95
C ASN A 187 -13.35 5.30 27.56
N PRO A 188 -13.59 5.24 28.89
CA PRO A 188 -14.59 6.04 29.59
C PRO A 188 -14.16 7.51 29.79
N LEU A 189 -13.69 8.12 28.71
CA LEU A 189 -13.16 9.48 28.63
C LEU A 189 -14.23 10.48 28.22
N ALA A 190 -14.46 11.52 29.03
CA ALA A 190 -15.41 12.60 28.71
C ALA A 190 -14.76 13.99 28.59
N ASP A 191 -13.71 14.29 29.37
CA ASP A 191 -13.08 15.61 29.39
C ASP A 191 -11.80 15.67 28.55
N LEU A 192 -11.81 16.55 27.54
CA LEU A 192 -10.64 16.84 26.70
C LEU A 192 -9.87 18.09 27.15
N SER A 193 -10.27 18.77 28.22
CA SER A 193 -9.61 19.98 28.73
C SER A 193 -8.08 19.85 28.94
N PRO A 194 -7.53 18.69 29.38
CA PRO A 194 -6.07 18.52 29.50
C PRO A 194 -5.32 18.58 28.17
N LEU A 195 -5.99 18.30 27.04
CA LEU A 195 -5.35 18.28 25.71
C LEU A 195 -5.17 19.68 25.09
N SER A 196 -5.76 20.72 25.68
CA SER A 196 -5.74 22.10 25.17
C SER A 196 -4.33 22.72 25.01
N GLY A 197 -3.33 22.19 25.71
CA GLY A 197 -1.92 22.60 25.59
C GLY A 197 -1.12 21.89 24.48
N LEU A 198 -1.67 20.85 23.84
CA LEU A 198 -0.94 19.97 22.92
C LEU A 198 -0.83 20.55 21.50
N THR A 199 -0.17 21.70 21.39
CA THR A 199 -0.05 22.51 20.15
C THR A 199 0.63 21.81 18.96
N ASN A 200 1.24 20.64 19.16
CA ASN A 200 1.80 19.81 18.09
C ASN A 200 0.85 18.71 17.57
N LEU A 201 -0.31 18.51 18.18
CA LEU A 201 -1.23 17.43 17.83
C LEU A 201 -1.82 17.64 16.43
N HIS A 202 -1.74 16.59 15.60
CA HIS A 202 -2.29 16.56 14.24
C HIS A 202 -3.61 15.78 14.17
N ASN A 203 -3.73 14.68 14.91
CA ASN A 203 -4.87 13.77 14.83
C ASN A 203 -5.40 13.46 16.23
N PHE A 204 -6.73 13.45 16.38
CA PHE A 204 -7.41 12.98 17.58
C PHE A 204 -8.39 11.85 17.23
N HIS A 205 -8.17 10.66 17.79
CA HIS A 205 -9.02 9.48 17.58
C HIS A 205 -9.66 9.04 18.89
N GLY A 206 -10.98 9.23 19.02
CA GLY A 206 -11.78 8.97 20.22
C GLY A 206 -13.11 8.27 19.94
N TRP A 207 -13.15 7.32 19.00
CA TRP A 207 -14.34 6.50 18.74
C TRP A 207 -14.75 5.71 20.01
N GLY A 208 -16.03 5.70 20.38
CA GLY A 208 -16.50 4.94 21.53
C GLY A 208 -16.04 5.55 22.86
N THR A 209 -15.93 6.87 22.91
CA THR A 209 -15.70 7.64 24.13
C THR A 209 -16.90 8.56 24.40
N PRO A 210 -17.33 8.76 25.66
CA PRO A 210 -18.42 9.67 26.02
C PRO A 210 -18.02 11.16 25.94
N VAL A 211 -17.27 11.56 24.91
CA VAL A 211 -16.86 12.95 24.66
C VAL A 211 -18.01 13.72 24.03
N VAL A 212 -18.64 14.59 24.82
CA VAL A 212 -19.70 15.51 24.38
C VAL A 212 -19.18 16.87 23.90
N ASN A 213 -17.90 17.19 24.13
CA ASN A 213 -17.35 18.53 23.89
C ASN A 213 -15.91 18.50 23.35
N ILE A 214 -15.73 19.00 22.12
CA ILE A 214 -14.45 19.05 21.40
C ILE A 214 -13.75 20.42 21.45
N ALA A 215 -14.29 21.40 22.18
CA ALA A 215 -13.79 22.79 22.16
C ALA A 215 -12.34 22.93 22.64
N ALA A 216 -11.87 22.03 23.51
CA ALA A 216 -10.49 22.01 24.00
C ALA A 216 -9.47 21.69 22.90
N ILE A 217 -9.82 20.84 21.92
CA ILE A 217 -8.94 20.43 20.82
C ILE A 217 -9.17 21.24 19.53
N ALA A 218 -10.38 21.76 19.32
CA ALA A 218 -10.79 22.46 18.10
C ALA A 218 -9.86 23.62 17.67
N LYS A 219 -9.17 24.26 18.64
CA LYS A 219 -8.28 25.41 18.39
C LYS A 219 -6.79 25.06 18.31
N LEU A 220 -6.43 23.77 18.31
CA LEU A 220 -5.03 23.34 18.19
C LEU A 220 -4.51 23.61 16.76
N PRO A 221 -3.43 24.40 16.59
CA PRO A 221 -3.08 25.00 15.30
C PRO A 221 -2.60 23.99 14.24
N LYS A 222 -2.11 22.82 14.69
CA LYS A 222 -1.65 21.74 13.81
C LYS A 222 -2.68 20.65 13.58
N LEU A 223 -3.86 20.71 14.22
CA LEU A 223 -4.88 19.67 14.08
C LEU A 223 -5.38 19.62 12.64
N ARG A 224 -5.47 18.40 12.11
CA ARG A 224 -5.89 18.04 10.74
C ARG A 224 -7.03 17.05 10.75
N GLU A 225 -7.16 16.23 11.79
CA GLU A 225 -8.19 15.21 11.89
C GLU A 225 -8.81 15.13 13.29
N ILE A 226 -10.15 15.10 13.32
CA ILE A 226 -10.95 14.77 14.50
C ILE A 226 -11.85 13.59 14.12
N ASN A 227 -11.79 12.51 14.91
CA ASN A 227 -12.68 11.36 14.79
C ASN A 227 -13.28 11.02 16.17
N VAL A 228 -14.58 11.26 16.36
CA VAL A 228 -15.33 10.94 17.59
C VAL A 228 -16.70 10.40 17.22
N CYS A 229 -16.97 9.15 17.59
CA CYS A 229 -18.20 8.45 17.25
C CYS A 229 -18.91 7.93 18.50
N GLY A 230 -20.23 8.15 18.58
CA GLY A 230 -21.08 7.75 19.72
C GLY A 230 -20.97 8.66 20.95
N GLY A 231 -20.71 9.97 20.77
CA GLY A 231 -20.37 10.90 21.84
C GLY A 231 -21.46 11.90 22.24
N GLU A 232 -22.65 11.86 21.64
CA GLU A 232 -23.73 12.85 21.82
C GLU A 232 -23.32 14.32 21.50
N ILE A 233 -22.27 14.51 20.67
CA ILE A 233 -21.80 15.85 20.28
C ILE A 233 -22.89 16.55 19.45
N SER A 234 -23.37 17.70 19.90
CA SER A 234 -24.35 18.53 19.16
C SER A 234 -23.80 19.92 18.82
N ASP A 235 -23.00 20.51 19.72
CA ASP A 235 -22.36 21.80 19.51
C ASP A 235 -20.95 21.64 18.91
N ILE A 236 -20.83 21.97 17.62
CA ILE A 236 -19.56 22.05 16.89
C ILE A 236 -19.06 23.49 16.66
N SER A 237 -19.65 24.49 17.33
CA SER A 237 -19.31 25.93 17.16
C SER A 237 -17.83 26.25 17.34
N ALA A 238 -17.13 25.50 18.20
CA ALA A 238 -15.70 25.65 18.41
C ALA A 238 -14.84 25.37 17.16
N LEU A 239 -15.36 24.65 16.16
CA LEU A 239 -14.66 24.34 14.90
C LEU A 239 -14.57 25.53 13.94
N ALA A 240 -15.31 26.62 14.13
CA ALA A 240 -15.33 27.75 13.19
C ALA A 240 -13.94 28.34 12.88
N ASP A 241 -13.02 28.30 13.85
CA ASP A 241 -11.63 28.77 13.74
C ASP A 241 -10.64 27.69 13.22
N ALA A 242 -11.08 26.44 13.04
CA ALA A 242 -10.23 25.26 12.76
C ALA A 242 -9.77 25.19 11.28
N LYS A 243 -9.27 26.30 10.72
CA LYS A 243 -8.97 26.46 9.28
C LYS A 243 -7.99 25.47 8.67
N GLY A 244 -7.23 24.75 9.49
CA GLY A 244 -6.31 23.70 9.07
C GLY A 244 -6.91 22.29 9.03
N LEU A 245 -8.14 22.09 9.53
CA LEU A 245 -8.81 20.79 9.58
C LEU A 245 -9.03 20.24 8.16
N LYS A 246 -8.72 18.97 7.94
CA LYS A 246 -8.82 18.26 6.65
C LYS A 246 -9.84 17.13 6.66
N SER A 247 -10.02 16.51 7.82
CA SER A 247 -10.90 15.37 8.03
C SER A 247 -11.74 15.60 9.30
N LEU A 248 -13.05 15.45 9.18
CA LEU A 248 -13.97 15.49 10.32
C LEU A 248 -14.89 14.28 10.25
N TYR A 249 -14.82 13.42 11.26
CA TYR A 249 -15.71 12.26 11.41
C TYR A 249 -16.42 12.37 12.75
N LEU A 250 -17.72 12.69 12.73
CA LEU A 250 -18.57 12.66 13.93
C LEU A 250 -19.79 11.74 13.75
N PRO A 251 -19.66 10.48 13.30
CA PRO A 251 -20.82 9.63 13.10
C PRO A 251 -21.46 9.21 14.44
N GLY A 252 -22.78 9.05 14.48
CA GLY A 252 -23.51 8.69 15.71
C GLY A 252 -23.44 9.77 16.79
N ASN A 253 -23.81 10.99 16.44
CA ASN A 253 -23.84 12.15 17.33
C ASN A 253 -25.15 12.94 17.14
N GLY A 254 -25.27 14.13 17.74
CA GLY A 254 -26.47 14.98 17.69
C GLY A 254 -26.25 16.27 16.89
N VAL A 255 -25.39 16.25 15.87
CA VAL A 255 -25.07 17.44 15.07
C VAL A 255 -26.26 17.82 14.19
N THR A 256 -26.66 19.09 14.25
CA THR A 256 -27.77 19.68 13.47
C THR A 256 -27.31 20.88 12.64
N ASP A 257 -26.50 21.76 13.23
CA ASP A 257 -26.00 23.00 12.61
C ASP A 257 -24.60 22.84 12.00
N LEU A 258 -24.50 22.96 10.67
CA LEU A 258 -23.23 22.93 9.95
C LEU A 258 -22.58 24.30 9.76
N THR A 259 -23.19 25.40 10.20
CA THR A 259 -22.66 26.77 10.06
C THR A 259 -21.17 26.92 10.45
N PRO A 260 -20.66 26.25 11.52
CA PRO A 260 -19.25 26.30 11.88
C PRO A 260 -18.28 25.72 10.82
N LEU A 261 -18.77 24.95 9.84
CA LEU A 261 -17.97 24.32 8.79
C LEU A 261 -17.80 25.20 7.54
N ALA A 262 -18.64 26.22 7.34
CA ALA A 262 -18.74 27.01 6.09
C ALA A 262 -17.43 27.63 5.59
N GLU A 263 -16.53 27.94 6.52
CA GLU A 263 -15.26 28.60 6.23
C GLU A 263 -14.06 27.65 6.50
N LEU A 264 -14.27 26.33 6.45
CA LEU A 264 -13.24 25.29 6.61
C LEU A 264 -12.81 24.71 5.25
N THR A 265 -12.40 25.58 4.34
CA THR A 265 -12.01 25.24 2.95
C THR A 265 -10.83 24.28 2.82
N SER A 266 -10.18 23.89 3.92
CA SER A 266 -9.15 22.82 3.95
C SER A 266 -9.74 21.41 4.05
N LEU A 267 -11.04 21.27 4.33
CA LEU A 267 -11.71 19.97 4.43
C LEU A 267 -11.68 19.21 3.11
N THR A 268 -11.46 17.91 3.23
CA THR A 268 -11.38 16.93 2.15
C THR A 268 -12.27 15.71 2.41
N HIS A 269 -12.44 15.36 3.69
CA HIS A 269 -13.25 14.23 4.14
C HIS A 269 -14.21 14.70 5.25
N LEU A 270 -15.50 14.40 5.12
CA LEU A 270 -16.53 14.72 6.09
C LEU A 270 -17.49 13.54 6.27
N SER A 271 -17.57 12.97 7.48
CA SER A 271 -18.65 12.04 7.87
C SER A 271 -19.45 12.65 9.02
N LEU A 272 -20.76 12.70 8.83
CA LEU A 272 -21.77 12.96 9.85
C LEU A 272 -22.88 11.91 9.76
N GLU A 273 -22.54 10.64 9.46
CA GLU A 273 -23.49 9.51 9.49
C GLU A 273 -24.24 9.45 10.82
N HIS A 274 -25.53 9.09 10.83
CA HIS A 274 -26.35 8.96 12.04
C HIS A 274 -26.31 10.21 12.93
N ASN A 275 -26.81 11.32 12.37
CA ASN A 275 -26.96 12.64 13.02
C ASN A 275 -28.34 13.24 12.63
N GLU A 276 -28.58 14.50 12.99
CA GLU A 276 -29.85 15.21 12.76
C GLU A 276 -29.68 16.36 11.73
N VAL A 277 -28.75 16.22 10.78
CA VAL A 277 -28.47 17.24 9.76
C VAL A 277 -29.60 17.32 8.74
N SER A 278 -30.06 18.53 8.43
CA SER A 278 -31.08 18.78 7.39
C SER A 278 -30.68 19.86 6.38
N ASP A 279 -29.76 20.76 6.73
CA ASP A 279 -29.29 21.86 5.88
C ASP A 279 -27.83 21.66 5.47
N LEU A 280 -27.59 21.60 4.16
CA LEU A 280 -26.26 21.46 3.55
C LEU A 280 -25.71 22.79 3.01
N SER A 281 -26.42 23.91 3.14
CA SER A 281 -25.95 25.22 2.67
C SER A 281 -24.59 25.64 3.23
N PRO A 282 -24.18 25.28 4.47
CA PRO A 282 -22.83 25.54 4.96
C PRO A 282 -21.72 24.70 4.29
N LEU A 283 -22.02 23.83 3.33
CA LEU A 283 -21.02 23.12 2.53
C LEU A 283 -20.76 23.78 1.17
N GLU A 284 -21.55 24.79 0.79
CA GLU A 284 -21.41 25.53 -0.46
C GLU A 284 -20.00 26.14 -0.56
N GLY A 285 -19.28 25.86 -1.66
CA GLY A 285 -17.92 26.37 -1.88
C GLY A 285 -16.80 25.61 -1.15
N LEU A 286 -17.06 24.54 -0.38
CA LEU A 286 -16.04 23.67 0.21
C LEU A 286 -15.39 22.72 -0.83
N ASN A 287 -14.90 23.31 -1.93
CA ASN A 287 -14.51 22.63 -3.17
C ASN A 287 -13.31 21.67 -3.05
N ASN A 288 -12.67 21.57 -1.88
CA ASN A 288 -11.64 20.56 -1.61
C ASN A 288 -12.22 19.23 -1.10
N LEU A 289 -13.52 19.15 -0.80
CA LEU A 289 -14.19 17.90 -0.42
C LEU A 289 -14.11 16.87 -1.56
N THR A 290 -13.53 15.71 -1.25
CA THR A 290 -13.41 14.54 -2.14
C THR A 290 -14.28 13.38 -1.70
N TRP A 291 -14.61 13.33 -0.40
CA TRP A 291 -15.34 12.26 0.26
C TRP A 291 -16.34 12.83 1.27
N ILE A 292 -17.62 12.47 1.13
CA ILE A 292 -18.72 12.91 1.99
C ILE A 292 -19.62 11.72 2.34
N ASP A 293 -19.99 11.62 3.61
CA ASP A 293 -20.93 10.63 4.13
C ASP A 293 -21.91 11.26 5.12
N PHE A 294 -23.17 11.38 4.68
CA PHE A 294 -24.30 11.87 5.47
C PHE A 294 -25.39 10.81 5.58
N ARG A 295 -25.03 9.52 5.62
CA ARG A 295 -26.01 8.46 5.83
C ARG A 295 -26.85 8.67 7.09
N ASP A 296 -28.12 8.29 7.07
CA ASP A 296 -29.02 8.34 8.23
C ASP A 296 -29.08 9.75 8.87
N ASN A 297 -29.72 10.67 8.15
CA ASN A 297 -29.90 12.07 8.50
C ASN A 297 -31.28 12.59 8.01
N GLU A 298 -31.54 13.89 8.14
CA GLU A 298 -32.82 14.53 7.79
C GLU A 298 -32.79 15.32 6.46
N ILE A 299 -31.77 15.15 5.63
CA ILE A 299 -31.52 15.96 4.42
C ILE A 299 -32.64 15.75 3.39
N SER A 300 -33.15 16.85 2.82
CA SER A 300 -34.09 16.80 1.70
C SER A 300 -33.65 17.60 0.46
N ASP A 301 -32.76 18.58 0.63
CA ASP A 301 -32.18 19.39 -0.45
C ASP A 301 -30.67 19.10 -0.58
N VAL A 302 -30.25 18.71 -1.77
CA VAL A 302 -28.86 18.39 -2.13
C VAL A 302 -28.26 19.39 -3.12
N SER A 303 -28.98 20.46 -3.46
CA SER A 303 -28.50 21.53 -4.34
C SER A 303 -27.20 22.22 -3.89
N PRO A 304 -26.89 22.41 -2.58
CA PRO A 304 -25.61 22.98 -2.15
C PRO A 304 -24.38 22.16 -2.52
N LEU A 305 -24.55 20.86 -2.81
CA LEU A 305 -23.45 19.99 -3.21
C LEU A 305 -23.05 20.15 -4.67
N SER A 306 -23.89 20.78 -5.51
CA SER A 306 -23.78 20.74 -6.97
C SER A 306 -22.48 21.31 -7.56
N GLU A 307 -21.82 22.24 -6.86
CA GLU A 307 -20.56 22.85 -7.30
C GLU A 307 -19.30 22.16 -6.74
N LEU A 308 -19.42 21.11 -5.92
CA LEU A 308 -18.29 20.41 -5.30
C LEU A 308 -17.52 19.52 -6.29
N SER A 309 -16.82 20.15 -7.23
CA SER A 309 -16.25 19.51 -8.43
C SER A 309 -15.23 18.39 -8.15
N ASN A 310 -14.60 18.38 -6.97
CA ASN A 310 -13.62 17.38 -6.58
C ASN A 310 -14.23 16.16 -5.87
N LEU A 311 -15.55 16.15 -5.65
CA LEU A 311 -16.24 15.07 -4.96
C LEU A 311 -16.26 13.79 -5.80
N THR A 312 -15.55 12.77 -5.32
CA THR A 312 -15.47 11.44 -5.95
C THR A 312 -16.41 10.42 -5.31
N TRP A 313 -16.79 10.64 -4.05
CA TRP A 313 -17.50 9.66 -3.24
C TRP A 313 -18.47 10.44 -2.32
N LEU A 314 -19.77 10.30 -2.60
CA LEU A 314 -20.89 10.87 -1.86
C LEU A 314 -21.89 9.80 -1.39
N ASP A 315 -22.09 9.62 -0.08
CA ASP A 315 -23.21 8.85 0.47
C ASP A 315 -24.26 9.76 1.13
N LEU A 316 -25.51 9.56 0.71
CA LEU A 316 -26.71 10.26 1.16
C LEU A 316 -27.85 9.26 1.47
N SER A 317 -27.53 7.97 1.65
CA SER A 317 -28.53 6.95 1.95
C SER A 317 -29.26 7.22 3.28
N GLN A 318 -30.48 6.72 3.45
CA GLN A 318 -31.32 6.92 4.64
C GLN A 318 -31.53 8.42 4.96
N ASN A 319 -32.02 9.17 3.96
CA ASN A 319 -32.39 10.58 4.10
C ASN A 319 -33.82 10.82 3.58
N ARG A 320 -34.20 12.09 3.41
CA ARG A 320 -35.53 12.54 2.97
C ARG A 320 -35.49 13.16 1.57
N ILE A 321 -34.51 12.79 0.76
CA ILE A 321 -34.26 13.37 -0.57
C ILE A 321 -35.33 12.90 -1.56
N THR A 322 -35.93 13.82 -2.31
CA THR A 322 -36.91 13.52 -3.36
C THR A 322 -36.44 13.87 -4.77
N ASP A 323 -35.53 14.85 -4.89
CA ASP A 323 -34.96 15.36 -6.14
C ASP A 323 -33.43 15.24 -6.09
N VAL A 324 -32.86 14.59 -7.11
CA VAL A 324 -31.42 14.35 -7.28
C VAL A 324 -30.87 15.01 -8.54
N SER A 325 -31.66 15.85 -9.22
CA SER A 325 -31.29 16.50 -10.49
C SER A 325 -30.01 17.33 -10.40
N THR A 326 -29.73 17.95 -9.25
CA THR A 326 -28.52 18.75 -9.00
C THR A 326 -27.26 17.91 -8.80
N LEU A 327 -27.38 16.65 -8.36
CA LEU A 327 -26.24 15.72 -8.28
C LEU A 327 -25.67 15.42 -9.67
N ALA A 328 -26.49 15.52 -10.72
CA ALA A 328 -26.06 15.38 -12.11
C ALA A 328 -25.13 16.50 -12.61
N PHE A 329 -24.76 17.48 -11.79
CA PHE A 329 -23.69 18.44 -12.10
C PHE A 329 -22.30 18.03 -11.58
N LEU A 330 -22.21 17.06 -10.64
CA LEU A 330 -20.95 16.60 -10.08
C LEU A 330 -20.12 15.83 -11.14
N PRO A 331 -18.94 16.32 -11.56
CA PRO A 331 -18.26 15.80 -12.74
C PRO A 331 -17.47 14.51 -12.47
N ASN A 332 -16.96 14.34 -11.24
CA ASN A 332 -15.92 13.34 -10.90
C ASN A 332 -16.40 12.21 -9.96
N LEU A 333 -17.71 12.06 -9.74
CA LEU A 333 -18.25 11.00 -8.88
C LEU A 333 -17.92 9.61 -9.45
N THR A 334 -17.28 8.77 -8.63
CA THR A 334 -17.04 7.34 -8.89
C THR A 334 -17.97 6.44 -8.08
N TRP A 335 -18.54 6.92 -6.97
CA TRP A 335 -19.53 6.21 -6.16
C TRP A 335 -20.60 7.17 -5.60
N MET A 336 -21.88 6.80 -5.68
CA MET A 336 -23.02 7.55 -5.15
C MET A 336 -24.00 6.64 -4.37
N GLY A 337 -24.31 7.03 -3.12
CA GLY A 337 -25.27 6.32 -2.25
C GLY A 337 -26.55 7.10 -2.03
N LEU A 338 -27.67 6.46 -2.30
CA LEU A 338 -29.03 7.03 -2.22
C LEU A 338 -30.05 6.01 -1.69
N LEU A 339 -29.61 4.86 -1.14
CA LEU A 339 -30.51 3.82 -0.60
C LEU A 339 -31.51 4.44 0.39
N GLN A 340 -32.76 3.99 0.39
CA GLN A 340 -33.76 4.38 1.40
C GLN A 340 -34.04 5.89 1.44
N ASN A 341 -34.11 6.53 0.27
CA ASN A 341 -34.63 7.88 0.10
C ASN A 341 -35.96 7.85 -0.70
N PRO A 342 -36.89 8.79 -0.47
CA PRO A 342 -38.15 8.92 -1.22
C PRO A 342 -37.97 9.56 -2.62
N ILE A 343 -36.96 9.14 -3.39
CA ILE A 343 -36.64 9.68 -4.71
C ILE A 343 -37.66 9.18 -5.74
N VAL A 344 -38.20 10.10 -6.55
CA VAL A 344 -39.26 9.80 -7.53
C VAL A 344 -38.76 9.80 -8.97
N ASP A 345 -37.74 10.61 -9.28
CA ASP A 345 -37.16 10.75 -10.62
C ASP A 345 -35.64 10.59 -10.55
N THR A 346 -35.12 9.59 -11.28
CA THR A 346 -33.70 9.26 -11.39
C THR A 346 -33.14 9.48 -12.79
N THR A 347 -33.90 10.07 -13.72
CA THR A 347 -33.47 10.29 -15.12
C THR A 347 -32.20 11.14 -15.23
N SER A 348 -32.03 12.09 -14.32
CA SER A 348 -30.82 12.91 -14.18
C SER A 348 -29.56 12.08 -13.89
N LEU A 349 -29.70 10.91 -13.25
CA LEU A 349 -28.59 10.02 -12.90
C LEU A 349 -28.13 9.13 -14.07
N GLU A 350 -28.84 9.07 -15.20
CA GLU A 350 -28.48 8.23 -16.34
C GLU A 350 -27.05 8.49 -16.85
N ARG A 351 -26.56 9.74 -16.74
CA ARG A 351 -25.19 10.13 -17.13
C ARG A 351 -24.06 9.40 -16.38
N PHE A 352 -24.37 8.79 -15.24
CA PHE A 352 -23.43 8.12 -14.35
C PHE A 352 -23.33 6.60 -14.62
N SER A 353 -24.30 6.04 -15.37
CA SER A 353 -24.50 4.60 -15.58
C SER A 353 -23.31 3.79 -16.13
N THR A 354 -22.29 4.45 -16.67
CA THR A 354 -21.09 3.82 -17.26
C THR A 354 -19.79 4.08 -16.51
N THR A 355 -19.78 4.99 -15.53
CA THR A 355 -18.55 5.48 -14.88
C THR A 355 -18.63 5.62 -13.36
N THR A 356 -19.80 5.45 -12.77
CA THR A 356 -20.06 5.65 -11.34
C THR A 356 -20.89 4.49 -10.80
N THR A 357 -20.47 3.89 -9.69
CA THR A 357 -21.30 2.93 -8.95
C THR A 357 -22.41 3.68 -8.22
N ILE A 358 -23.68 3.32 -8.44
CA ILE A 358 -24.82 3.91 -7.74
C ILE A 358 -25.52 2.83 -6.90
N SER A 359 -25.73 3.10 -5.62
CA SER A 359 -26.53 2.24 -4.73
C SER A 359 -27.80 2.99 -4.31
N HIS A 360 -28.98 2.47 -4.67
CA HIS A 360 -30.28 3.14 -4.46
C HIS A 360 -31.41 2.11 -4.32
N SER A 361 -32.37 2.33 -3.40
CA SER A 361 -33.36 1.32 -2.98
C SER A 361 -34.28 0.85 -4.10
N ASP A 362 -34.78 1.81 -4.87
CA ASP A 362 -35.77 1.58 -5.93
C ASP A 362 -35.11 1.48 -7.32
N PHE A 363 -33.77 1.51 -7.39
CA PHE A 363 -33.05 1.50 -8.65
C PHE A 363 -32.77 0.07 -9.13
N VAL A 364 -33.84 -0.69 -9.34
CA VAL A 364 -33.84 -1.69 -10.42
C VAL A 364 -33.98 -0.90 -11.72
N ASN A 365 -32.86 -0.37 -12.23
CA ASN A 365 -32.84 0.34 -13.50
C ASN A 365 -33.46 -0.57 -14.57
N SER A 366 -34.50 -0.10 -15.24
CA SER A 366 -35.14 -0.83 -16.34
C SER A 366 -34.27 -0.87 -17.61
N ALA A 367 -33.13 -0.16 -17.60
CA ALA A 367 -32.03 -0.30 -18.55
C ALA A 367 -30.86 -1.17 -18.03
N PHE A 368 -30.92 -1.73 -16.81
CA PHE A 368 -30.06 -2.87 -16.50
C PHE A 368 -30.54 -4.07 -17.33
N PRO A 369 -29.63 -4.86 -17.92
CA PRO A 369 -30.03 -6.05 -18.64
C PRO A 369 -30.71 -7.04 -17.68
N ASP A 370 -31.70 -7.78 -18.19
CA ASP A 370 -32.34 -8.89 -17.48
C ASP A 370 -31.27 -9.71 -16.73
N ALA A 371 -31.50 -10.00 -15.45
CA ALA A 371 -30.55 -10.79 -14.68
C ALA A 371 -30.46 -12.22 -15.24
N GLY A 372 -29.24 -12.72 -15.44
CA GLY A 372 -28.97 -14.11 -15.79
C GLY A 372 -29.16 -15.06 -14.60
N PRO A 373 -29.03 -16.38 -14.84
CA PRO A 373 -29.00 -17.34 -13.75
C PRO A 373 -27.87 -17.01 -12.77
N LYS A 374 -28.12 -17.21 -11.48
CA LYS A 374 -27.08 -17.11 -10.45
C LYS A 374 -26.04 -18.20 -10.69
N ILE A 375 -24.79 -17.88 -10.39
CA ILE A 375 -23.67 -18.79 -10.50
C ILE A 375 -23.71 -19.73 -9.30
N GLU A 376 -24.38 -20.87 -9.46
CA GLU A 376 -24.44 -21.92 -8.43
C GLU A 376 -23.10 -22.64 -8.25
N GLY A 377 -22.19 -22.53 -9.23
CA GLY A 377 -20.86 -23.15 -9.20
C GLY A 377 -20.70 -24.30 -10.19
N PRO A 378 -19.76 -25.23 -9.95
CA PRO A 378 -19.03 -25.41 -8.71
C PRO A 378 -18.02 -24.28 -8.43
N TRP A 379 -18.01 -23.82 -7.18
CA TRP A 379 -17.05 -22.85 -6.67
C TRP A 379 -16.00 -23.56 -5.83
N LEU A 380 -14.77 -23.05 -5.80
CA LEU A 380 -13.80 -23.32 -4.75
C LEU A 380 -13.93 -22.26 -3.66
N TRP A 381 -14.33 -22.68 -2.46
CA TRP A 381 -14.45 -21.81 -1.30
C TRP A 381 -13.23 -21.91 -0.38
N ALA A 382 -12.93 -20.83 0.31
CA ALA A 382 -12.04 -20.76 1.46
C ALA A 382 -12.62 -19.82 2.52
N ILE A 383 -12.29 -20.06 3.79
CA ILE A 383 -12.61 -19.17 4.90
C ILE A 383 -11.32 -18.78 5.62
N VAL A 384 -11.18 -17.49 5.96
CA VAL A 384 -10.00 -16.95 6.66
C VAL A 384 -10.41 -16.01 7.79
N PRO A 385 -9.65 -15.97 8.91
CA PRO A 385 -9.98 -15.11 10.05
C PRO A 385 -9.69 -13.63 9.77
N GLY A 386 -10.62 -12.79 10.20
CA GLY A 386 -10.63 -11.34 10.05
C GLY A 386 -11.97 -10.82 9.54
N ALA A 387 -12.32 -9.61 9.95
CA ALA A 387 -13.36 -8.79 9.33
C ALA A 387 -12.73 -7.68 8.47
N GLY A 388 -13.50 -7.11 7.55
CA GLY A 388 -13.13 -5.95 6.76
C GLY A 388 -12.34 -6.28 5.49
N ILE A 389 -13.06 -6.61 4.42
CA ILE A 389 -12.60 -6.81 3.02
C ILE A 389 -11.91 -5.59 2.35
N GLY A 390 -11.41 -4.60 3.10
CA GLY A 390 -10.86 -3.35 2.57
C GLY A 390 -9.47 -3.46 1.94
N ARG A 391 -8.48 -2.78 2.55
CA ARG A 391 -7.10 -2.69 2.05
C ARG A 391 -6.20 -3.88 2.44
N THR A 392 -6.63 -4.72 3.38
CA THR A 392 -5.84 -5.85 3.87
C THR A 392 -6.05 -7.07 3.01
N ASP A 393 -5.00 -7.62 2.41
CA ASP A 393 -5.06 -8.92 1.74
C ASP A 393 -5.12 -10.04 2.80
N LEU A 394 -6.34 -10.52 3.08
CA LEU A 394 -6.57 -11.52 4.12
C LEU A 394 -6.10 -12.91 3.71
N LEU A 395 -6.05 -13.22 2.40
CA LEU A 395 -5.47 -14.47 1.90
C LEU A 395 -3.95 -14.49 2.10
N ALA A 396 -3.26 -13.36 1.84
CA ALA A 396 -1.84 -13.20 2.09
C ALA A 396 -1.53 -13.28 3.59
N ARG A 397 -2.34 -12.62 4.43
CA ARG A 397 -2.22 -12.69 5.88
C ARG A 397 -2.40 -14.10 6.42
N ALA A 398 -3.44 -14.83 5.95
CA ALA A 398 -3.69 -16.20 6.37
C ALA A 398 -2.60 -17.17 5.89
N SER A 399 -2.10 -17.01 4.67
CA SER A 399 -1.14 -17.94 4.04
C SER A 399 0.34 -17.62 4.25
N GLY A 400 0.67 -16.50 4.89
CA GLY A 400 2.05 -15.98 4.92
C GLY A 400 2.57 -15.59 3.52
N GLY A 401 1.68 -15.12 2.63
CA GLY A 401 1.99 -14.73 1.25
C GLY A 401 1.99 -15.88 0.22
N GLY A 402 1.69 -17.12 0.64
CA GLY A 402 1.59 -18.29 -0.26
C GLY A 402 0.40 -18.24 -1.24
N ALA A 403 -0.62 -17.46 -0.91
CA ALA A 403 -1.72 -17.06 -1.78
C ALA A 403 -2.07 -15.60 -1.46
N THR A 404 -2.37 -14.79 -2.48
CA THR A 404 -2.81 -13.38 -2.33
C THR A 404 -4.16 -13.21 -3.03
N GLU A 405 -4.93 -12.19 -2.65
CA GLU A 405 -6.17 -11.81 -3.35
C GLU A 405 -5.93 -11.68 -4.85
N VAL A 406 -4.89 -10.95 -5.26
CA VAL A 406 -4.55 -10.77 -6.68
C VAL A 406 -4.13 -12.08 -7.37
N LYS A 407 -3.33 -12.95 -6.73
CA LYS A 407 -2.93 -14.23 -7.32
C LYS A 407 -4.12 -15.16 -7.55
N VAL A 408 -5.06 -15.23 -6.60
CA VAL A 408 -6.25 -16.06 -6.75
C VAL A 408 -7.26 -15.43 -7.72
N ALA A 409 -7.39 -14.10 -7.73
CA ALA A 409 -8.19 -13.37 -8.72
C ALA A 409 -7.64 -13.46 -10.14
N THR A 410 -6.33 -13.65 -10.30
CA THR A 410 -5.68 -13.79 -11.61
C THR A 410 -5.70 -15.24 -12.08
N PHE A 411 -5.26 -16.18 -11.23
CA PHE A 411 -5.00 -17.58 -11.61
C PHE A 411 -6.09 -18.57 -11.19
N GLY A 412 -7.12 -18.12 -10.48
CA GLY A 412 -8.10 -18.99 -9.82
C GLY A 412 -7.52 -19.69 -8.58
N ALA A 413 -8.40 -20.26 -7.77
CA ALA A 413 -8.02 -21.18 -6.71
C ALA A 413 -7.66 -22.56 -7.27
N THR A 414 -6.93 -23.36 -6.47
CA THR A 414 -6.68 -24.78 -6.75
C THR A 414 -7.27 -25.59 -5.61
N GLU A 415 -8.06 -26.62 -5.90
CA GLU A 415 -8.67 -27.47 -4.88
C GLU A 415 -7.60 -28.11 -3.97
N ASP A 416 -7.95 -28.32 -2.70
CA ASP A 416 -7.09 -28.90 -1.66
C ASP A 416 -5.80 -28.13 -1.32
N LYS A 417 -5.50 -27.03 -2.03
CA LYS A 417 -4.36 -26.15 -1.75
C LYS A 417 -4.58 -25.42 -0.43
N ALA A 418 -3.53 -25.36 0.39
CA ALA A 418 -3.59 -24.77 1.72
C ALA A 418 -3.80 -23.25 1.68
N ILE A 419 -4.58 -22.75 2.64
CA ILE A 419 -4.82 -21.33 2.90
C ILE A 419 -4.86 -21.12 4.41
N GLY A 420 -3.72 -20.72 4.98
CA GLY A 420 -3.50 -20.72 6.44
C GLY A 420 -3.75 -22.09 7.05
N ASN A 421 -4.63 -22.15 8.05
CA ASN A 421 -5.03 -23.40 8.71
C ASN A 421 -6.07 -24.21 7.90
N GLY A 422 -6.59 -23.66 6.81
CA GLY A 422 -7.62 -24.26 5.96
C GLY A 422 -7.11 -24.70 4.58
N LYS A 423 -8.05 -25.04 3.72
CA LYS A 423 -7.84 -25.41 2.32
C LYS A 423 -9.01 -24.91 1.46
N TRP A 424 -8.74 -24.70 0.17
CA TRP A 424 -9.81 -24.53 -0.82
C TRP A 424 -10.61 -25.82 -1.00
N LYS A 425 -11.94 -25.74 -0.95
CA LYS A 425 -12.87 -26.89 -1.09
C LYS A 425 -13.96 -26.61 -2.12
N ALA A 426 -14.31 -27.57 -2.96
CA ALA A 426 -15.43 -27.41 -3.89
C ALA A 426 -16.80 -27.44 -3.17
N HIS A 427 -17.68 -26.49 -3.48
CA HIS A 427 -19.11 -26.56 -3.12
C HIS A 427 -19.96 -25.70 -4.08
N ASN A 428 -21.24 -26.04 -4.22
CA ASN A 428 -22.21 -25.20 -4.91
C ASN A 428 -22.85 -24.20 -3.95
N LEU A 429 -23.20 -23.01 -4.42
CA LEU A 429 -23.96 -22.02 -3.66
C LEU A 429 -25.41 -22.02 -4.12
N ALA A 430 -26.36 -22.12 -3.19
CA ALA A 430 -27.78 -22.15 -3.55
C ALA A 430 -28.21 -20.83 -4.23
N PRO A 431 -29.02 -20.85 -5.30
CA PRO A 431 -29.40 -19.64 -6.03
C PRO A 431 -30.49 -18.82 -5.31
N ILE A 432 -31.00 -19.30 -4.17
CA ILE A 432 -32.06 -18.67 -3.39
C ILE A 432 -31.83 -18.95 -1.90
N GLY A 433 -32.48 -18.16 -1.05
CA GLY A 433 -32.39 -18.26 0.41
C GLY A 433 -31.45 -17.21 1.00
N GLY A 434 -31.93 -16.48 2.01
CA GLY A 434 -31.19 -15.39 2.64
C GLY A 434 -30.05 -15.82 3.57
N ASP A 435 -29.65 -17.10 3.53
CA ASP A 435 -28.68 -17.71 4.44
C ASP A 435 -27.74 -18.73 3.74
N ASN A 436 -27.68 -18.67 2.40
CA ASN A 436 -27.03 -19.69 1.56
C ASN A 436 -25.50 -19.82 1.77
N LEU A 437 -24.81 -18.82 2.30
CA LEU A 437 -23.40 -18.94 2.67
C LEU A 437 -23.22 -19.68 3.98
N ASN A 438 -24.04 -19.43 5.00
CA ASN A 438 -24.04 -20.21 6.25
C ASN A 438 -24.32 -21.70 5.98
N GLU A 439 -25.30 -22.00 5.13
CA GLU A 439 -25.61 -23.38 4.72
C GLU A 439 -24.40 -24.06 4.04
N MET A 440 -23.65 -23.32 3.22
CA MET A 440 -22.46 -23.80 2.52
C MET A 440 -21.26 -23.98 3.47
N THR A 441 -21.01 -23.05 4.40
CA THR A 441 -19.90 -23.18 5.37
C THR A 441 -20.14 -24.31 6.37
N ASP A 442 -21.39 -24.55 6.78
CA ASP A 442 -21.78 -25.69 7.61
C ASP A 442 -21.55 -27.02 6.88
N ALA A 443 -22.01 -27.12 5.63
CA ALA A 443 -21.79 -28.29 4.78
C ALA A 443 -20.30 -28.59 4.53
N LEU A 444 -19.46 -27.56 4.47
CA LEU A 444 -18.00 -27.69 4.39
C LEU A 444 -17.31 -27.95 5.73
N GLY A 445 -18.05 -27.99 6.85
CA GLY A 445 -17.54 -28.29 8.19
C GLY A 445 -16.68 -27.16 8.77
N TRP A 446 -16.97 -25.91 8.42
CA TRP A 446 -16.34 -24.72 9.00
C TRP A 446 -17.18 -24.07 10.10
N GLY A 447 -18.45 -24.48 10.24
CA GLY A 447 -19.42 -23.88 11.15
C GLY A 447 -20.35 -22.90 10.44
N SER A 448 -21.31 -22.38 11.18
CA SER A 448 -22.32 -21.41 10.70
C SER A 448 -22.69 -20.42 11.81
N GLY A 449 -23.25 -19.28 11.40
CA GLY A 449 -23.61 -18.21 12.32
C GLY A 449 -22.41 -17.78 13.18
N SER A 450 -22.60 -17.74 14.50
CA SER A 450 -21.61 -17.21 15.45
C SER A 450 -20.27 -17.95 15.51
N GLU A 451 -20.16 -19.14 14.94
CA GLU A 451 -18.89 -19.87 14.84
C GLU A 451 -17.94 -19.27 13.78
N ILE A 452 -18.50 -18.55 12.79
CA ILE A 452 -17.77 -17.95 11.67
C ILE A 452 -17.97 -16.44 11.55
N TYR A 453 -18.38 -15.78 12.63
CA TYR A 453 -18.29 -14.32 12.72
C TYR A 453 -16.82 -13.88 12.75
N ASP A 454 -16.54 -12.65 12.32
CA ASP A 454 -15.18 -12.13 12.14
C ASP A 454 -14.31 -13.01 11.20
N HIS A 455 -14.95 -13.59 10.18
CA HIS A 455 -14.28 -14.30 9.08
C HIS A 455 -14.74 -13.75 7.73
N VAL A 456 -13.83 -13.79 6.75
CA VAL A 456 -14.16 -13.56 5.34
C VAL A 456 -14.21 -14.88 4.61
N VAL A 457 -15.31 -15.10 3.88
CA VAL A 457 -15.49 -16.24 2.99
C VAL A 457 -15.16 -15.81 1.57
N TYR A 458 -14.17 -16.48 0.98
CA TYR A 458 -13.72 -16.27 -0.39
C TYR A 458 -14.25 -17.38 -1.30
N GLY A 459 -14.85 -17.01 -2.43
CA GLY A 459 -15.28 -17.93 -3.48
C GLY A 459 -14.49 -17.68 -4.76
N SER A 460 -13.89 -18.71 -5.33
CA SER A 460 -13.17 -18.62 -6.61
C SER A 460 -13.68 -19.65 -7.60
N LEU A 461 -13.76 -19.27 -8.87
CA LEU A 461 -14.01 -20.17 -9.99
C LEU A 461 -13.38 -19.61 -11.27
N THR A 462 -13.39 -20.39 -12.34
CA THR A 462 -13.08 -19.89 -13.68
C THR A 462 -14.24 -20.10 -14.65
N LEU A 463 -14.36 -19.14 -15.57
CA LEU A 463 -15.41 -19.00 -16.55
C LEU A 463 -14.78 -19.08 -17.94
N GLU A 464 -15.22 -19.99 -18.80
CA GLU A 464 -14.84 -19.99 -20.21
C GLU A 464 -15.84 -19.15 -21.01
N SER A 465 -15.33 -18.12 -21.70
CA SER A 465 -16.11 -17.17 -22.49
C SER A 465 -15.76 -17.31 -23.97
N PRO A 466 -16.71 -17.68 -24.86
CA PRO A 466 -16.42 -18.01 -26.26
C PRO A 466 -15.95 -16.81 -27.11
N ARG A 467 -16.15 -15.59 -26.59
CA ARG A 467 -15.80 -14.30 -27.20
C ARG A 467 -15.36 -13.29 -26.13
N LYS A 468 -14.72 -12.20 -26.53
CA LYS A 468 -14.66 -11.00 -25.68
C LYS A 468 -16.08 -10.42 -25.63
N GLN A 469 -16.59 -10.12 -24.44
CA GLN A 469 -17.89 -9.48 -24.26
C GLN A 469 -17.86 -8.51 -23.09
N GLU A 470 -18.29 -7.28 -23.37
CA GLU A 470 -18.71 -6.33 -22.35
C GLU A 470 -20.08 -6.79 -21.83
N THR A 471 -20.25 -6.83 -20.51
CA THR A 471 -21.47 -7.29 -19.84
C THR A 471 -21.63 -6.58 -18.49
N THR A 472 -22.73 -6.84 -17.79
CA THR A 472 -22.96 -6.39 -16.41
C THR A 472 -22.83 -7.59 -15.48
N MET A 473 -22.05 -7.45 -14.40
CA MET A 473 -22.08 -8.38 -13.28
C MET A 473 -23.10 -7.89 -12.24
N LEU A 474 -23.81 -8.83 -11.63
CA LEU A 474 -24.79 -8.58 -10.59
C LEU A 474 -24.37 -9.35 -9.33
N VAL A 475 -24.35 -8.66 -8.19
CA VAL A 475 -24.02 -9.27 -6.90
C VAL A 475 -24.96 -8.81 -5.78
N GLY A 476 -25.08 -9.61 -4.74
CA GLY A 476 -25.79 -9.24 -3.51
C GLY A 476 -25.29 -10.05 -2.32
N SER A 477 -25.35 -9.46 -1.13
CA SER A 477 -24.99 -10.11 0.13
C SER A 477 -25.59 -9.35 1.32
N ASN A 478 -25.93 -10.08 2.38
CA ASN A 478 -26.29 -9.48 3.67
C ASN A 478 -25.16 -8.59 4.24
N ASP A 479 -23.93 -8.82 3.79
CA ASP A 479 -22.69 -8.32 4.34
C ASP A 479 -21.81 -7.62 3.29
N GLY A 480 -20.67 -7.09 3.73
CA GLY A 480 -19.72 -6.44 2.82
C GLY A 480 -19.22 -7.40 1.74
N VAL A 481 -19.28 -6.99 0.47
CA VAL A 481 -18.86 -7.77 -0.70
C VAL A 481 -17.73 -7.09 -1.48
N LYS A 482 -16.73 -7.87 -1.92
CA LYS A 482 -15.66 -7.46 -2.84
C LYS A 482 -15.52 -8.48 -3.96
N VAL A 483 -15.27 -8.00 -5.18
CA VAL A 483 -15.24 -8.84 -6.38
C VAL A 483 -14.01 -8.48 -7.21
N TRP A 484 -13.34 -9.51 -7.70
CA TRP A 484 -12.29 -9.40 -8.69
C TRP A 484 -12.62 -10.22 -9.92
N LEU A 485 -12.20 -9.72 -11.08
CA LEU A 485 -12.25 -10.42 -12.35
C LEU A 485 -10.89 -10.28 -13.02
N ASN A 486 -10.24 -11.40 -13.35
CA ASN A 486 -8.94 -11.44 -14.05
C ASN A 486 -7.82 -10.63 -13.35
N GLY A 487 -7.77 -10.66 -12.02
CA GLY A 487 -6.79 -9.94 -11.19
C GLY A 487 -7.24 -8.55 -10.72
N GLU A 488 -8.15 -7.89 -11.44
CA GLU A 488 -8.62 -6.53 -11.14
C GLU A 488 -9.79 -6.53 -10.15
N VAL A 489 -9.80 -5.62 -9.16
CA VAL A 489 -10.98 -5.37 -8.33
C VAL A 489 -12.02 -4.64 -9.18
N VAL A 490 -13.13 -5.32 -9.49
CA VAL A 490 -14.22 -4.78 -10.31
C VAL A 490 -15.39 -4.24 -9.47
N HIS A 491 -15.49 -4.64 -8.20
CA HIS A 491 -16.49 -4.10 -7.27
C HIS A 491 -16.05 -4.18 -5.82
N TYR A 492 -16.48 -3.20 -5.02
CA TYR A 492 -16.26 -3.14 -3.59
C TYR A 492 -17.39 -2.39 -2.91
N ASN A 493 -18.12 -3.06 -2.02
CA ASN A 493 -19.19 -2.48 -1.23
C ASN A 493 -19.15 -3.05 0.21
N PRO A 494 -18.53 -2.35 1.18
CA PRO A 494 -18.35 -2.85 2.55
C PRO A 494 -19.57 -2.66 3.47
N VAL A 495 -20.76 -2.43 2.91
CA VAL A 495 -22.00 -2.12 3.66
C VAL A 495 -22.81 -3.39 3.94
N THR A 496 -22.98 -3.72 5.22
CA THR A 496 -23.93 -4.73 5.70
C THR A 496 -25.38 -4.24 5.51
N ARG A 497 -26.21 -5.00 4.80
CA ARG A 497 -27.60 -4.66 4.41
C ARG A 497 -28.36 -5.91 3.95
N GLY A 498 -29.62 -6.08 4.32
CA GLY A 498 -30.38 -7.31 4.03
C GLY A 498 -30.49 -7.65 2.53
N ALA A 499 -30.15 -8.89 2.16
CA ALA A 499 -30.13 -9.41 0.80
C ALA A 499 -30.89 -10.75 0.66
N GLY A 500 -31.91 -10.76 -0.19
CA GLY A 500 -32.55 -11.98 -0.68
C GLY A 500 -32.27 -12.28 -2.16
N ASP A 501 -31.58 -11.35 -2.85
CA ASP A 501 -31.23 -11.42 -4.26
C ASP A 501 -30.04 -10.45 -4.54
N TYR A 502 -29.71 -10.19 -5.79
CA TYR A 502 -28.79 -9.13 -6.22
C TYR A 502 -29.20 -7.75 -5.69
N GLN A 503 -28.21 -6.91 -5.41
CA GLN A 503 -28.36 -5.54 -4.87
C GLN A 503 -27.45 -4.54 -5.57
N ASP A 504 -26.26 -4.97 -5.99
CA ASP A 504 -25.29 -4.16 -6.72
C ASP A 504 -25.15 -4.70 -8.14
N VAL A 505 -24.99 -3.79 -9.11
CA VAL A 505 -24.68 -4.14 -10.51
C VAL A 505 -23.62 -3.21 -11.05
N PHE A 506 -22.70 -3.73 -11.86
CA PHE A 506 -21.56 -2.98 -12.38
C PHE A 506 -21.06 -3.55 -13.71
N PRO A 507 -20.55 -2.71 -14.62
CA PRO A 507 -20.04 -3.16 -15.91
C PRO A 507 -18.72 -3.93 -15.73
N VAL A 508 -18.56 -5.02 -16.50
CA VAL A 508 -17.34 -5.83 -16.55
C VAL A 508 -17.06 -6.30 -17.98
N THR A 509 -15.83 -6.72 -18.25
CA THR A 509 -15.45 -7.32 -19.54
C THR A 509 -14.92 -8.73 -19.34
N LEU A 510 -15.61 -9.71 -19.91
CA LEU A 510 -15.05 -11.06 -20.07
C LEU A 510 -14.12 -11.06 -21.28
N LYS A 511 -12.88 -11.51 -21.08
CA LYS A 511 -11.91 -11.83 -22.13
C LYS A 511 -12.41 -13.06 -22.90
N LYS A 512 -12.00 -13.24 -24.16
CA LYS A 512 -12.19 -14.52 -24.85
C LYS A 512 -11.29 -15.57 -24.19
N GLY A 513 -11.81 -16.77 -23.95
CA GLY A 513 -11.11 -17.82 -23.23
C GLY A 513 -11.45 -17.80 -21.73
N THR A 514 -10.55 -18.35 -20.94
CA THR A 514 -10.70 -18.45 -19.48
C THR A 514 -10.65 -17.08 -18.81
N ASN A 515 -11.58 -16.85 -17.90
CA ASN A 515 -11.61 -15.71 -16.98
C ASN A 515 -11.61 -16.23 -15.54
N ALA A 516 -10.83 -15.62 -14.66
CA ALA A 516 -10.81 -15.96 -13.24
C ALA A 516 -11.71 -14.99 -12.45
N LEU A 517 -12.60 -15.55 -11.64
CA LEU A 517 -13.48 -14.78 -10.74
C LEU A 517 -13.09 -15.09 -9.29
N LEU A 518 -12.97 -14.04 -8.48
CA LEU A 518 -12.86 -14.13 -7.02
C LEU A 518 -13.92 -13.23 -6.40
N VAL A 519 -14.62 -13.74 -5.40
CA VAL A 519 -15.53 -12.98 -4.54
C VAL A 519 -15.09 -13.13 -3.08
N ALA A 520 -15.30 -12.10 -2.27
CA ALA A 520 -15.07 -12.12 -0.83
C ALA A 520 -16.28 -11.51 -0.12
N VAL A 521 -16.74 -12.15 0.96
CA VAL A 521 -17.89 -11.73 1.75
C VAL A 521 -17.53 -11.70 3.25
N ASP A 522 -17.83 -10.58 3.91
CA ASP A 522 -17.35 -10.19 5.25
C ASP A 522 -18.39 -10.43 6.36
N ASN A 523 -18.34 -11.58 7.05
CA ASN A 523 -19.39 -11.94 8.02
C ASN A 523 -19.25 -11.16 9.35
N ARG A 524 -20.07 -10.12 9.53
CA ARG A 524 -20.01 -9.20 10.69
C ARG A 524 -20.96 -9.51 11.84
N GLY A 525 -21.67 -10.64 11.80
CA GLY A 525 -22.26 -11.19 13.02
C GLY A 525 -23.73 -10.88 13.31
N HIS A 526 -24.55 -10.70 12.28
CA HIS A 526 -25.98 -10.36 12.42
C HIS A 526 -26.95 -11.51 12.10
N GLY A 527 -26.48 -12.76 12.16
CA GLY A 527 -27.29 -13.96 11.98
C GLY A 527 -27.17 -14.54 10.57
N SER A 528 -28.04 -14.11 9.67
CA SER A 528 -28.13 -14.69 8.32
C SER A 528 -26.99 -14.21 7.41
N PHE A 529 -26.38 -15.12 6.67
CA PHE A 529 -25.20 -14.86 5.83
C PHE A 529 -25.46 -15.36 4.40
N SER A 530 -25.50 -14.44 3.44
CA SER A 530 -25.90 -14.73 2.05
C SER A 530 -24.95 -14.16 1.00
N GLY A 531 -24.94 -14.78 -0.17
CA GLY A 531 -24.19 -14.33 -1.34
C GLY A 531 -24.90 -14.72 -2.63
N PHE A 532 -25.02 -13.77 -3.56
CA PHE A 532 -25.60 -13.96 -4.88
C PHE A 532 -24.66 -13.35 -5.90
N PHE A 533 -24.30 -14.11 -6.94
CA PHE A 533 -23.35 -13.67 -7.97
C PHE A 533 -23.81 -14.15 -9.34
N GLY A 534 -23.72 -13.31 -10.36
CA GLY A 534 -24.07 -13.67 -11.73
C GLY A 534 -23.81 -12.54 -12.72
N PHE A 535 -24.19 -12.75 -13.97
CA PHE A 535 -24.06 -11.77 -15.04
C PHE A 535 -25.42 -11.50 -15.70
N ALA A 536 -25.45 -10.52 -16.60
CA ALA A 536 -26.57 -10.27 -17.50
C ALA A 536 -27.00 -11.55 -18.25
N LYS A 537 -28.30 -11.71 -18.51
CA LYS A 537 -28.92 -12.89 -19.13
C LYS A 537 -28.44 -13.21 -20.55
N ASP A 538 -27.87 -12.23 -21.24
CA ASP A 538 -27.26 -12.36 -22.56
C ASP A 538 -25.74 -12.63 -22.52
N THR A 539 -25.16 -12.77 -21.32
CA THR A 539 -23.76 -13.20 -21.15
C THR A 539 -23.63 -14.68 -21.46
N ASP A 540 -22.77 -15.01 -22.41
CA ASP A 540 -22.53 -16.37 -22.89
C ASP A 540 -21.26 -16.93 -22.23
N TYR A 541 -21.38 -17.86 -21.29
CA TYR A 541 -20.22 -18.46 -20.60
C TYR A 541 -20.52 -19.87 -20.08
N THR A 542 -19.47 -20.63 -19.81
CA THR A 542 -19.54 -21.90 -19.08
C THR A 542 -18.62 -21.87 -17.85
N ILE A 543 -19.01 -22.54 -16.77
CA ILE A 543 -18.17 -22.66 -15.56
C ILE A 543 -17.26 -23.88 -15.74
N ASN A 544 -15.96 -23.70 -15.52
CA ASN A 544 -14.97 -24.79 -15.61
C ASN A 544 -15.03 -25.68 -14.36
N ALA A 545 -14.61 -26.94 -14.49
CA ALA A 545 -14.57 -27.85 -13.35
C ALA A 545 -13.47 -27.44 -12.35
N PRO A 546 -13.67 -27.65 -11.02
CA PRO A 546 -12.63 -27.39 -10.04
C PRO A 546 -11.49 -28.40 -10.23
N GLY A 547 -10.25 -27.92 -10.15
CA GLY A 547 -9.07 -28.78 -10.18
C GLY A 547 -8.55 -29.15 -11.58
N ASP A 548 -9.22 -28.79 -12.67
CA ASP A 548 -8.57 -28.74 -13.97
C ASP A 548 -7.41 -27.73 -13.91
N PRO A 549 -6.17 -28.09 -14.32
CA PRO A 549 -5.05 -27.17 -14.30
C PRO A 549 -5.34 -26.03 -15.27
N ILE A 550 -5.59 -24.85 -14.73
CA ILE A 550 -5.99 -23.69 -15.49
C ILE A 550 -4.78 -23.23 -16.32
N GLU A 551 -4.74 -23.60 -17.61
CA GLU A 551 -3.83 -23.01 -18.59
C GLU A 551 -4.29 -21.58 -18.89
N ILE A 552 -4.18 -20.69 -17.90
CA ILE A 552 -4.07 -19.27 -18.19
C ILE A 552 -2.77 -19.11 -18.95
N GLU A 553 -2.86 -18.48 -20.13
CA GLU A 553 -1.70 -18.03 -20.89
C GLU A 553 -1.02 -16.93 -20.07
N VAL A 554 -0.21 -17.34 -19.08
CA VAL A 554 0.57 -16.42 -18.25
C VAL A 554 1.51 -15.71 -19.20
N ALA A 555 1.26 -14.42 -19.37
CA ALA A 555 2.00 -13.63 -20.33
C ALA A 555 3.48 -13.71 -19.99
N THR A 556 4.33 -13.96 -20.99
CA THR A 556 5.73 -14.35 -20.72
C THR A 556 6.52 -13.30 -19.97
N TRP A 557 6.03 -12.04 -20.00
CA TRP A 557 6.54 -10.88 -19.28
C TRP A 557 6.18 -10.81 -17.79
N ASP A 558 5.19 -11.56 -17.30
CA ASP A 558 5.03 -11.86 -15.86
C ASP A 558 5.97 -13.00 -15.50
N VAL A 559 7.20 -12.61 -15.17
CA VAL A 559 8.36 -13.51 -15.00
C VAL A 559 8.26 -14.26 -13.69
N ASN A 560 7.71 -13.62 -12.65
CA ASN A 560 7.58 -14.19 -11.32
C ASN A 560 6.26 -14.97 -11.12
N LYS A 561 5.27 -14.74 -12.01
CA LYS A 561 3.93 -15.34 -12.02
C LYS A 561 3.08 -14.96 -10.80
N ASP A 562 3.12 -13.69 -10.40
CA ASP A 562 2.23 -13.14 -9.37
C ASP A 562 0.95 -12.49 -9.92
N GLY A 563 0.84 -12.34 -11.24
CA GLY A 563 -0.28 -11.72 -11.93
C GLY A 563 -0.10 -10.23 -12.21
N ILE A 564 1.03 -9.63 -11.81
CA ILE A 564 1.29 -8.19 -11.96
C ILE A 564 2.65 -7.97 -12.63
N ALA A 565 2.65 -7.63 -13.92
CA ALA A 565 3.87 -7.21 -14.61
C ALA A 565 4.44 -5.92 -14.01
N ASN A 566 5.49 -6.04 -13.20
CA ASN A 566 6.07 -4.95 -12.42
C ASN A 566 7.61 -4.94 -12.44
N ILE A 567 8.24 -3.99 -11.73
CA ILE A 567 9.70 -3.79 -11.79
C ILE A 567 10.50 -5.02 -11.30
N LEU A 568 9.90 -5.88 -10.47
CA LEU A 568 10.50 -7.13 -10.02
C LEU A 568 10.73 -8.10 -11.19
N ASP A 569 9.81 -8.18 -12.16
CA ASP A 569 9.94 -9.04 -13.34
C ASP A 569 11.10 -8.57 -14.23
N LEU A 570 11.19 -7.25 -14.44
CA LEU A 570 12.29 -6.65 -15.17
C LEU A 570 13.63 -6.89 -14.45
N ILE A 571 13.63 -6.85 -13.12
CA ILE A 571 14.80 -7.14 -12.28
C ILE A 571 15.21 -8.62 -12.32
N LEU A 572 14.25 -9.56 -12.40
CA LEU A 572 14.52 -10.99 -12.53
C LEU A 572 15.17 -11.33 -13.87
N VAL A 573 14.74 -10.68 -14.96
CA VAL A 573 15.42 -10.77 -16.27
C VAL A 573 16.80 -10.11 -16.20
N ALA A 574 16.89 -8.89 -15.66
CA ALA A 574 18.15 -8.14 -15.57
C ALA A 574 19.24 -8.93 -14.83
N ARG A 575 18.87 -9.55 -13.71
CA ARG A 575 19.70 -10.45 -12.89
C ARG A 575 20.30 -11.62 -13.68
N ASN A 576 19.65 -12.03 -14.76
CA ASN A 576 19.98 -13.20 -15.56
C ASN A 576 20.55 -12.90 -16.96
N LEU A 577 20.73 -11.62 -17.32
CA LEU A 577 21.39 -11.20 -18.56
C LEU A 577 22.72 -11.94 -18.83
N GLY A 578 22.89 -12.40 -20.07
CA GLY A 578 24.12 -13.03 -20.55
C GLY A 578 24.39 -14.44 -20.03
N LYS A 579 23.52 -15.00 -19.17
CA LYS A 579 23.64 -16.39 -18.70
C LYS A 579 23.06 -17.35 -19.74
N THR A 580 23.82 -18.35 -20.14
CA THR A 580 23.34 -19.46 -20.97
C THR A 580 22.60 -20.50 -20.13
N ALA A 581 21.56 -21.11 -20.69
CA ALA A 581 20.71 -22.08 -20.00
C ALA A 581 21.48 -23.36 -19.62
N ILE A 582 21.86 -23.46 -18.35
CA ILE A 582 22.43 -24.69 -17.75
C ILE A 582 21.62 -25.14 -16.52
N ASN A 583 20.81 -24.26 -15.90
CA ASN A 583 19.95 -24.59 -14.74
C ASN A 583 18.56 -23.94 -14.85
N ALA A 584 17.61 -24.53 -14.13
CA ALA A 584 16.13 -24.52 -14.26
C ALA A 584 15.35 -23.18 -14.20
N ASP A 585 15.98 -22.03 -14.41
CA ASP A 585 15.33 -20.70 -14.39
C ASP A 585 14.83 -20.31 -15.79
N THR A 586 13.81 -21.00 -16.31
CA THR A 586 13.33 -20.78 -17.70
C THR A 586 12.46 -19.54 -17.88
N GLY A 587 11.95 -18.92 -16.81
CA GLY A 587 11.05 -17.77 -16.89
C GLY A 587 11.70 -16.45 -17.33
N THR A 588 13.04 -16.38 -17.34
CA THR A 588 13.79 -15.15 -17.67
C THR A 588 14.28 -15.07 -19.12
N ASP A 589 13.89 -16.05 -19.95
CA ASP A 589 13.98 -16.06 -21.42
C ASP A 589 12.57 -15.82 -21.95
N VAL A 590 12.20 -14.54 -22.00
CA VAL A 590 10.82 -14.03 -22.13
C VAL A 590 10.35 -14.13 -23.57
N ASN A 591 11.28 -14.04 -24.53
CA ASN A 591 11.00 -14.22 -25.96
C ASN A 591 11.21 -15.67 -26.45
N GLY A 592 11.81 -16.54 -25.64
CA GLY A 592 12.05 -17.96 -25.96
C GLY A 592 13.16 -18.20 -26.99
N ASP A 593 14.05 -17.23 -27.23
CA ASP A 593 15.13 -17.35 -28.24
C ASP A 593 16.36 -18.15 -27.76
N GLY A 594 16.36 -18.56 -26.49
CA GLY A 594 17.44 -19.33 -25.85
C GLY A 594 18.54 -18.46 -25.24
N LYS A 595 18.40 -17.12 -25.26
CA LYS A 595 19.42 -16.17 -24.78
C LYS A 595 18.78 -15.06 -23.96
N ARG A 596 19.08 -15.02 -22.67
CA ARG A 596 18.63 -13.95 -21.78
C ARG A 596 19.38 -12.66 -22.09
N ASN A 597 18.74 -11.76 -22.83
CA ASN A 597 19.37 -10.62 -23.48
C ASN A 597 18.51 -9.34 -23.39
N ILE A 598 18.90 -8.30 -24.13
CA ILE A 598 18.24 -6.99 -24.11
C ILE A 598 16.80 -7.05 -24.65
N LEU A 599 16.48 -8.03 -25.51
CA LEU A 599 15.13 -8.25 -26.06
C LEU A 599 14.13 -8.71 -24.99
N ASP A 600 14.55 -9.51 -24.01
CA ASP A 600 13.71 -9.96 -22.90
C ASP A 600 13.34 -8.80 -21.97
N LEU A 601 14.33 -7.96 -21.65
CA LEU A 601 14.10 -6.74 -20.87
C LEU A 601 13.12 -5.80 -21.56
N ARG A 602 13.20 -5.67 -22.90
CA ARG A 602 12.27 -4.87 -23.68
C ARG A 602 10.85 -5.39 -23.54
N LEU A 603 10.67 -6.70 -23.66
CA LEU A 603 9.38 -7.35 -23.63
C LEU A 603 8.73 -7.18 -22.26
N VAL A 604 9.45 -7.37 -21.15
CA VAL A 604 8.90 -7.02 -19.83
C VAL A 604 8.59 -5.52 -19.70
N ALA A 605 9.51 -4.66 -20.13
CA ALA A 605 9.36 -3.21 -19.99
C ALA A 605 8.15 -2.63 -20.74
N GLN A 606 7.70 -3.26 -21.83
CA GLN A 606 6.54 -2.85 -22.61
C GLN A 606 5.21 -3.04 -21.86
N HIS A 607 5.17 -3.98 -20.91
CA HIS A 607 3.95 -4.36 -20.18
C HIS A 607 3.96 -3.95 -18.70
N LEU A 608 4.99 -3.24 -18.25
CA LEU A 608 5.01 -2.59 -16.94
C LEU A 608 3.81 -1.63 -16.82
N ASN A 609 2.91 -1.93 -15.89
CA ASN A 609 1.63 -1.23 -15.61
C ASN A 609 0.37 -1.69 -16.37
N GLU A 610 0.36 -2.82 -17.08
CA GLU A 610 -0.88 -3.33 -17.70
C GLU A 610 -2.00 -3.77 -16.72
N ALA A 611 -1.74 -3.77 -15.41
CA ALA A 611 -2.67 -4.24 -14.37
C ALA A 611 -2.92 -3.24 -13.21
N SER A 612 -2.39 -2.01 -13.26
CA SER A 612 -2.32 -1.16 -12.05
C SER A 612 -3.46 -0.13 -11.87
N GLY A 613 -4.19 0.23 -12.93
CA GLY A 613 -5.38 1.13 -12.85
C GLY A 613 -5.16 2.54 -12.25
N ALA A 614 -3.92 2.88 -11.90
CA ALA A 614 -3.57 4.07 -11.15
C ALA A 614 -2.70 5.00 -11.99
N ALA A 615 -3.10 6.26 -12.11
CA ALA A 615 -2.28 7.28 -12.72
C ALA A 615 -0.99 7.47 -11.90
N ALA A 616 0.16 7.09 -12.48
CA ALA A 616 1.46 7.43 -11.93
C ALA A 616 1.61 8.97 -11.82
N PRO A 617 2.44 9.48 -10.89
CA PRO A 617 2.82 10.89 -10.89
C PRO A 617 3.36 11.29 -12.27
N ALA A 618 2.92 12.44 -12.78
CA ALA A 618 3.24 12.91 -14.13
C ALA A 618 4.75 13.18 -14.30
N ALA A 619 5.52 12.14 -14.66
CA ALA A 619 6.96 12.20 -14.89
C ALA A 619 7.45 11.29 -16.04
N LEU A 620 6.59 10.45 -16.63
CA LEU A 620 6.91 9.59 -17.79
C LEU A 620 5.91 9.76 -18.97
N ALA A 621 4.90 10.62 -18.83
CA ALA A 621 3.85 10.85 -19.84
C ALA A 621 4.05 12.16 -20.62
N THR A 622 5.29 12.52 -20.98
CA THR A 622 5.60 13.72 -21.78
C THR A 622 6.56 13.42 -22.93
N SER A 623 6.22 12.46 -23.78
CA SER A 623 6.46 12.48 -25.24
C SER A 623 5.97 11.18 -25.89
N ASP A 624 5.11 11.29 -26.91
CA ASP A 624 4.64 10.16 -27.73
C ASP A 624 5.77 9.45 -28.52
N GLU A 625 7.01 9.96 -28.48
CA GLU A 625 8.17 9.36 -29.15
C GLU A 625 8.70 8.08 -28.46
N PHE A 626 8.48 7.89 -27.15
CA PHE A 626 9.09 6.76 -26.43
C PHE A 626 8.44 5.39 -26.71
N VAL A 627 7.21 5.35 -27.21
CA VAL A 627 6.44 4.10 -27.42
C VAL A 627 6.66 3.50 -28.82
N THR A 628 7.22 4.26 -29.77
CA THR A 628 7.35 3.86 -31.18
C THR A 628 8.75 3.39 -31.59
N SER A 629 9.71 3.37 -30.66
CA SER A 629 11.11 3.00 -30.90
C SER A 629 11.34 1.50 -30.65
N ASP A 630 11.74 0.75 -31.68
CA ASP A 630 12.18 -0.66 -31.57
C ASP A 630 13.41 -0.89 -30.65
N HIS A 631 14.03 0.18 -30.16
CA HIS A 631 15.37 0.22 -29.57
C HIS A 631 15.34 0.64 -28.07
N ILE A 632 16.13 -0.04 -27.22
CA ILE A 632 16.31 0.37 -25.81
C ILE A 632 17.38 1.44 -25.70
N SER A 633 16.99 2.63 -25.24
CA SER A 633 17.91 3.75 -25.04
C SER A 633 18.61 3.70 -23.67
N ALA A 634 19.74 4.40 -23.56
CA ALA A 634 20.41 4.62 -22.26
C ALA A 634 19.51 5.36 -21.25
N GLU A 635 18.48 6.07 -21.71
CA GLU A 635 17.52 6.78 -20.86
C GLU A 635 16.46 5.85 -20.27
N MET A 636 15.93 4.91 -21.07
CA MET A 636 15.04 3.85 -20.57
C MET A 636 15.72 3.03 -19.47
N VAL A 637 16.97 2.62 -19.67
CA VAL A 637 17.72 1.86 -18.66
C VAL A 637 17.99 2.72 -17.40
N ARG A 638 18.20 4.03 -17.53
CA ARG A 638 18.30 4.95 -16.37
C ARG A 638 16.98 5.01 -15.59
N ALA A 639 15.83 5.08 -16.27
CA ALA A 639 14.52 5.08 -15.63
C ALA A 639 14.25 3.76 -14.88
N TRP A 640 14.54 2.61 -15.49
CA TRP A 640 14.40 1.30 -14.84
C TRP A 640 15.30 1.16 -13.61
N ILE A 641 16.54 1.67 -13.66
CA ILE A 641 17.43 1.70 -12.50
C ILE A 641 16.84 2.55 -11.37
N ALA A 642 16.31 3.73 -11.68
CA ALA A 642 15.71 4.62 -10.68
C ALA A 642 14.46 3.98 -10.03
N TRP A 643 13.58 3.38 -10.82
CA TRP A 643 12.39 2.67 -10.34
C TRP A 643 12.78 1.47 -9.46
N ALA A 644 13.68 0.61 -9.93
CA ALA A 644 14.15 -0.54 -9.16
C ALA A 644 14.89 -0.13 -7.88
N GLN A 645 15.52 1.05 -7.83
CA GLN A 645 16.11 1.58 -6.60
C GLN A 645 15.06 2.12 -5.60
N ALA A 646 13.92 2.61 -6.08
CA ALA A 646 12.82 3.08 -5.23
C ALA A 646 12.05 1.91 -4.59
N GLU A 647 11.84 0.81 -5.33
CA GLU A 647 11.12 -0.38 -4.84
C GLU A 647 12.01 -1.48 -4.24
N SER A 648 13.33 -1.27 -4.19
CA SER A 648 14.27 -2.29 -3.72
C SER A 648 14.12 -2.58 -2.21
N ASP A 649 13.65 -3.78 -1.90
CA ASP A 649 13.63 -4.40 -0.57
C ASP A 649 15.02 -4.71 0.02
N GLY A 650 16.10 -4.46 -0.74
CA GLY A 650 17.49 -4.74 -0.37
C GLY A 650 17.91 -6.21 -0.57
N SER A 651 17.02 -7.06 -1.10
CA SER A 651 17.29 -8.47 -1.38
C SER A 651 18.47 -8.67 -2.33
N LEU A 652 18.96 -9.91 -2.42
CA LEU A 652 19.98 -10.26 -3.39
C LEU A 652 19.47 -10.11 -4.84
N ILE A 653 18.17 -10.30 -5.07
CA ILE A 653 17.53 -10.21 -6.39
C ILE A 653 17.63 -8.78 -6.93
N PHE A 654 17.15 -7.79 -6.18
CA PHE A 654 17.27 -6.37 -6.55
C PHE A 654 18.72 -5.93 -6.69
N ARG A 655 19.61 -6.32 -5.76
CA ARG A 655 21.03 -5.94 -5.82
C ARG A 655 21.74 -6.47 -7.07
N GLU A 656 21.50 -7.72 -7.46
CA GLU A 656 22.08 -8.30 -8.68
C GLU A 656 21.45 -7.72 -9.96
N GLY A 657 20.11 -7.54 -9.98
CA GLY A 657 19.41 -6.95 -11.14
C GLY A 657 19.83 -5.50 -11.42
N ILE A 658 19.84 -4.64 -10.40
CA ILE A 658 20.27 -3.23 -10.52
C ILE A 658 21.73 -3.13 -10.97
N ALA A 659 22.61 -4.02 -10.49
CA ALA A 659 24.01 -4.03 -10.91
C ALA A 659 24.16 -4.35 -12.42
N ASN A 660 23.41 -5.34 -12.91
CA ASN A 660 23.42 -5.70 -14.32
C ASN A 660 22.80 -4.62 -15.21
N LEU A 661 21.72 -3.95 -14.79
CA LEU A 661 21.18 -2.78 -15.52
C LEU A 661 22.21 -1.63 -15.60
N LYS A 662 22.96 -1.36 -14.53
CA LYS A 662 24.04 -0.35 -14.54
C LYS A 662 25.17 -0.73 -15.50
N GLN A 663 25.50 -2.02 -15.62
CA GLN A 663 26.47 -2.50 -16.60
C GLN A 663 25.94 -2.38 -18.05
N LEU A 664 24.66 -2.69 -18.28
CA LEU A 664 23.99 -2.50 -19.57
C LEU A 664 24.00 -1.03 -19.99
N LEU A 665 23.63 -0.12 -19.09
CA LEU A 665 23.66 1.32 -19.30
C LEU A 665 25.04 1.80 -19.78
N ALA A 666 26.11 1.36 -19.11
CA ALA A 666 27.48 1.70 -19.49
C ALA A 666 27.89 1.20 -20.88
N SER A 667 27.24 0.15 -21.40
CA SER A 667 27.52 -0.38 -22.75
C SER A 667 26.79 0.37 -23.88
N LEU A 668 25.68 1.04 -23.56
CA LEU A 668 24.86 1.79 -24.52
C LEU A 668 25.43 3.18 -24.83
N ILE A 669 26.16 3.78 -23.89
CA ILE A 669 26.78 5.10 -24.05
C ILE A 669 28.11 4.96 -24.83
N PRO A 670 28.31 5.67 -25.95
CA PRO A 670 29.55 5.61 -26.71
C PRO A 670 30.63 6.51 -26.09
N ASN A 671 31.88 6.04 -26.04
CA ASN A 671 32.98 6.80 -25.42
C ASN A 671 33.40 8.09 -26.15
N THR A 672 32.86 8.35 -27.35
CA THR A 672 33.22 9.52 -28.18
C THR A 672 32.02 10.04 -28.97
N THR A 673 31.87 11.36 -29.01
CA THR A 673 30.96 12.04 -29.95
C THR A 673 31.52 11.92 -31.38
N ALA A 674 30.68 11.59 -32.36
CA ALA A 674 31.09 11.42 -33.75
C ALA A 674 29.94 11.59 -34.77
N LEU A 675 30.27 12.15 -35.95
CA LEU A 675 29.40 12.19 -37.12
C LEU A 675 29.77 11.06 -38.10
N LEU A 676 28.76 10.30 -38.55
CA LEU A 676 28.93 9.10 -39.38
C LEU A 676 28.46 9.34 -40.83
N ALA A 677 28.60 8.31 -41.68
CA ALA A 677 28.24 8.41 -43.09
C ALA A 677 26.73 8.35 -43.29
N ASN A 678 26.17 9.35 -43.98
CA ASN A 678 24.79 9.32 -44.40
C ASN A 678 24.49 8.12 -45.31
N TYR A 679 23.27 7.60 -45.22
CA TYR A 679 22.79 6.48 -46.00
C TYR A 679 21.32 6.70 -46.42
N PRO A 680 20.90 6.29 -47.63
CA PRO A 680 21.77 5.92 -48.75
C PRO A 680 22.67 7.09 -49.19
N ASN A 681 23.76 6.78 -49.90
CA ASN A 681 24.68 7.78 -50.48
C ASN A 681 25.39 7.15 -51.70
N PRO A 682 25.15 7.62 -52.94
CA PRO A 682 24.24 8.71 -53.31
C PRO A 682 22.77 8.40 -53.02
N PHE A 683 21.94 9.45 -52.97
CA PHE A 683 20.52 9.35 -52.66
C PHE A 683 19.61 10.20 -53.55
N ASN A 684 18.32 9.86 -53.53
CA ASN A 684 17.21 10.57 -54.18
C ASN A 684 15.86 10.03 -53.66
N PRO A 685 14.94 10.86 -53.14
CA PRO A 685 15.12 12.26 -52.74
C PRO A 685 15.77 12.41 -51.35
N GLU A 686 15.74 11.36 -50.51
CA GLU A 686 15.96 11.45 -49.06
C GLU A 686 17.17 10.65 -48.52
N THR A 687 17.69 11.05 -47.36
CA THR A 687 18.82 10.40 -46.69
C THR A 687 18.72 10.53 -45.16
N TRP A 688 19.37 9.62 -44.45
CA TRP A 688 19.55 9.64 -43.00
C TRP A 688 21.01 9.87 -42.67
N ILE A 689 21.28 10.77 -41.73
CA ILE A 689 22.63 11.22 -41.35
C ILE A 689 22.90 10.77 -39.91
N PRO A 690 23.57 9.62 -39.72
CA PRO A 690 23.79 9.05 -38.40
C PRO A 690 24.91 9.76 -37.61
N TYR A 691 24.76 9.77 -36.30
CA TYR A 691 25.71 10.37 -35.36
C TYR A 691 25.70 9.64 -34.00
N GLN A 692 26.60 10.02 -33.10
CA GLN A 692 26.62 9.52 -31.72
C GLN A 692 27.18 10.60 -30.78
N LEU A 693 26.71 10.61 -29.53
CA LEU A 693 27.05 11.57 -28.49
C LEU A 693 27.60 10.83 -27.26
N ALA A 694 28.76 11.24 -26.75
CA ALA A 694 29.31 10.69 -25.51
C ALA A 694 28.63 11.27 -24.26
N GLU A 695 28.28 12.55 -24.31
CA GLU A 695 27.61 13.31 -23.26
C GLU A 695 26.34 13.97 -23.84
N PRO A 696 25.30 14.23 -23.04
CA PRO A 696 24.06 14.83 -23.52
C PRO A 696 24.27 16.32 -23.84
N THR A 697 23.82 16.79 -24.99
CA THR A 697 24.06 18.17 -25.45
C THR A 697 23.09 18.62 -26.56
N THR A 698 23.05 19.92 -26.85
CA THR A 698 22.31 20.47 -27.99
C THR A 698 23.02 20.16 -29.31
N VAL A 699 22.28 19.68 -30.29
CA VAL A 699 22.81 19.27 -31.60
C VAL A 699 22.12 20.02 -32.74
N THR A 700 22.92 20.57 -33.65
CA THR A 700 22.42 21.21 -34.87
C THR A 700 23.20 20.70 -36.08
N LEU A 701 22.49 20.37 -37.16
CA LEU A 701 23.08 19.96 -38.43
C LEU A 701 22.85 21.03 -39.51
N HIS A 702 23.93 21.46 -40.15
CA HIS A 702 23.90 22.43 -41.25
C HIS A 702 24.33 21.77 -42.55
N ILE A 703 23.60 22.02 -43.64
CA ILE A 703 23.84 21.46 -44.97
C ILE A 703 24.25 22.58 -45.93
N TYR A 704 25.30 22.35 -46.72
CA TYR A 704 25.95 23.33 -47.59
C TYR A 704 26.16 22.82 -49.01
N GLU A 705 26.14 23.72 -49.99
CA GLU A 705 26.62 23.48 -51.35
C GLU A 705 28.17 23.41 -51.40
N ILE A 706 28.72 22.94 -52.53
CA ILE A 706 30.17 22.90 -52.79
C ILE A 706 30.86 24.28 -52.79
N ASN A 707 30.10 25.37 -52.96
CA ASN A 707 30.59 26.75 -52.88
C ASN A 707 30.55 27.34 -51.45
N GLY A 708 30.03 26.59 -50.46
CA GLY A 708 29.86 27.04 -49.08
C GLY A 708 28.54 27.74 -48.75
N ALA A 709 27.61 27.89 -49.70
CA ALA A 709 26.27 28.42 -49.43
C ALA A 709 25.46 27.47 -48.55
N LEU A 710 24.80 28.00 -47.51
CA LEU A 710 23.90 27.26 -46.65
C LEU A 710 22.62 26.88 -47.42
N VAL A 711 22.27 25.60 -47.38
CA VAL A 711 21.11 25.00 -48.05
C VAL A 711 19.99 24.76 -47.06
N ARG A 712 20.31 24.21 -45.89
CA ARG A 712 19.35 23.82 -44.87
C ARG A 712 19.98 23.72 -43.49
N THR A 713 19.27 24.24 -42.49
CA THR A 713 19.50 24.02 -41.07
C THR A 713 18.49 23.01 -40.56
N LEU A 714 18.97 22.05 -39.76
CA LEU A 714 18.18 21.04 -39.07
C LEU A 714 18.60 21.10 -37.59
N ASP A 715 17.83 21.86 -36.81
CA ASP A 715 18.00 21.94 -35.37
C ASP A 715 17.33 20.73 -34.70
N LEU A 716 18.09 19.99 -33.90
CA LEU A 716 17.63 18.79 -33.19
C LEU A 716 17.40 19.07 -31.69
N GLY A 717 17.69 20.30 -31.24
CA GLY A 717 17.61 20.66 -29.84
C GLY A 717 18.54 19.83 -28.95
N TYR A 718 18.17 19.70 -27.68
CA TYR A 718 18.92 18.92 -26.69
C TYR A 718 18.74 17.41 -26.91
N GLN A 719 19.84 16.69 -26.96
CA GLN A 719 19.89 15.27 -27.31
C GLN A 719 20.68 14.47 -26.24
N PRO A 720 20.12 13.38 -25.69
CA PRO A 720 20.79 12.57 -24.67
C PRO A 720 22.02 11.81 -25.20
N ALA A 721 22.98 11.49 -24.32
CA ALA A 721 24.11 10.64 -24.64
C ALA A 721 23.66 9.27 -25.19
N GLY A 722 24.22 8.85 -26.34
CA GLY A 722 23.79 7.64 -27.03
C GLY A 722 24.17 7.58 -28.52
N ARG A 723 23.66 6.57 -29.21
CA ARG A 723 23.89 6.32 -30.64
C ARG A 723 22.63 6.64 -31.45
N TYR A 724 22.79 7.37 -32.54
CA TYR A 724 21.74 7.81 -33.45
C TYR A 724 22.03 7.27 -34.85
N HIS A 725 22.09 5.93 -34.95
CA HIS A 725 22.57 5.24 -36.16
C HIS A 725 21.43 4.74 -37.05
N GLU A 726 20.24 4.54 -36.49
CA GLU A 726 19.05 3.97 -37.14
C GLU A 726 18.16 5.07 -37.74
N GLN A 727 17.30 4.74 -38.72
CA GLN A 727 16.50 5.74 -39.44
C GLN A 727 15.53 6.53 -38.53
N SER A 728 15.07 5.92 -37.44
CA SER A 728 14.22 6.51 -36.40
C SER A 728 14.92 7.57 -35.55
N ARG A 729 16.25 7.65 -35.58
CA ARG A 729 17.07 8.51 -34.70
C ARG A 729 18.13 9.34 -35.42
N ALA A 730 18.63 8.86 -36.56
CA ALA A 730 19.53 9.59 -37.44
C ALA A 730 18.82 10.82 -38.02
N VAL A 731 19.58 11.88 -38.34
CA VAL A 731 18.99 13.12 -38.86
C VAL A 731 18.41 12.86 -40.25
N TYR A 732 17.11 13.07 -40.42
CA TYR A 732 16.43 12.94 -41.70
C TYR A 732 16.61 14.20 -42.56
N TRP A 733 16.86 14.01 -43.86
CA TRP A 733 16.76 15.09 -44.85
C TRP A 733 16.08 14.62 -46.13
N ASP A 734 15.07 15.37 -46.57
CA ASP A 734 14.22 15.11 -47.74
C ASP A 734 14.78 15.69 -49.06
N GLY A 735 16.02 16.18 -49.05
CA GLY A 735 16.66 16.80 -50.20
C GLY A 735 16.12 18.19 -50.57
N LYS A 736 15.50 18.92 -49.63
CA LYS A 736 14.99 20.28 -49.84
C LYS A 736 15.76 21.36 -49.07
N ASN A 737 15.74 22.58 -49.57
CA ASN A 737 16.33 23.76 -48.92
C ASN A 737 15.45 24.31 -47.76
N GLU A 738 15.89 25.40 -47.13
CA GLU A 738 15.14 26.17 -46.11
C GLU A 738 13.67 26.47 -46.53
N VAL A 739 13.44 26.83 -47.79
CA VAL A 739 12.11 27.24 -48.31
C VAL A 739 11.29 26.09 -48.91
N GLY A 740 11.76 24.84 -48.81
CA GLY A 740 11.03 23.64 -49.24
C GLY A 740 11.14 23.30 -50.73
N GLU A 741 12.15 23.81 -51.43
CA GLU A 741 12.43 23.45 -52.83
C GLU A 741 13.47 22.33 -52.93
N SER A 742 13.26 21.35 -53.82
CA SER A 742 14.18 20.23 -53.98
C SER A 742 15.50 20.62 -54.68
N VAL A 743 16.63 20.46 -54.00
CA VAL A 743 17.96 20.89 -54.48
C VAL A 743 18.45 20.08 -55.68
N ALA A 744 19.43 20.59 -56.43
CA ALA A 744 19.93 19.92 -57.65
C ALA A 744 20.77 18.66 -57.37
N SER A 745 20.93 17.77 -58.36
CA SER A 745 21.92 16.69 -58.31
C SER A 745 23.33 17.27 -58.19
N GLY A 746 24.11 16.83 -57.21
CA GLY A 746 25.40 17.44 -56.89
C GLY A 746 26.02 16.95 -55.58
N VAL A 747 27.22 17.46 -55.28
CA VAL A 747 27.92 17.20 -54.02
C VAL A 747 27.55 18.28 -53.01
N TYR A 748 27.12 17.82 -51.83
CA TYR A 748 26.79 18.67 -50.69
C TYR A 748 27.62 18.26 -49.48
N PHE A 749 27.77 19.17 -48.52
CA PHE A 749 28.43 18.92 -47.25
C PHE A 749 27.44 19.06 -46.11
N TYR A 750 27.58 18.25 -45.07
CA TYR A 750 26.81 18.36 -43.84
C TYR A 750 27.77 18.47 -42.66
N THR A 751 27.52 19.44 -41.79
CA THR A 751 28.31 19.75 -40.60
C THR A 751 27.42 19.60 -39.37
N LEU A 752 27.78 18.69 -38.48
CA LEU A 752 27.14 18.52 -37.18
C LEU A 752 27.94 19.28 -36.12
N THR A 753 27.23 20.07 -35.33
CA THR A 753 27.74 20.78 -34.16
C THR A 753 27.04 20.22 -32.92
N ALA A 754 27.81 19.88 -31.89
CA ALA A 754 27.34 19.33 -30.63
C ALA A 754 28.27 19.80 -29.50
N ASP A 755 27.93 20.92 -28.85
CA ASP A 755 28.84 21.69 -27.98
C ASP A 755 30.18 22.00 -28.69
N ASP A 756 31.33 21.79 -28.05
CA ASP A 756 32.67 21.93 -28.64
C ASP A 756 32.95 20.96 -29.81
N PHE A 757 32.14 19.92 -30.03
CA PHE A 757 32.34 18.99 -31.14
C PHE A 757 31.77 19.55 -32.44
N THR A 758 32.61 19.67 -33.47
CA THR A 758 32.18 19.96 -34.85
C THR A 758 32.82 18.97 -35.82
N ALA A 759 32.02 18.39 -36.72
CA ALA A 759 32.52 17.53 -37.80
C ALA A 759 31.74 17.74 -39.11
N THR A 760 32.46 17.73 -40.23
CA THR A 760 31.89 17.89 -41.58
C THR A 760 32.12 16.63 -42.42
N ARG A 761 31.12 16.24 -43.21
CA ARG A 761 31.19 15.14 -44.18
C ARG A 761 30.53 15.52 -45.51
N LYS A 762 30.78 14.70 -46.54
CA LYS A 762 30.23 14.87 -47.89
C LYS A 762 29.09 13.89 -48.18
N MET A 763 28.11 14.32 -48.95
CA MET A 763 27.03 13.51 -49.54
C MET A 763 26.82 13.84 -51.02
N LEU A 764 26.20 12.92 -51.75
CA LEU A 764 25.93 13.05 -53.18
C LEU A 764 24.44 12.85 -53.46
N ILE A 765 23.80 13.84 -54.08
CA ILE A 765 22.43 13.72 -54.59
C ILE A 765 22.49 13.32 -56.07
N ARG A 766 21.70 12.30 -56.44
CA ARG A 766 21.61 11.80 -57.81
C ARG A 766 20.14 11.57 -58.19
N LYS A 767 19.48 12.63 -58.65
CA LYS A 767 18.17 12.57 -59.30
C LYS A 767 18.25 11.81 -60.63
#